data_AF-A0A164N241-F1
#
_entry.id   AF-A0A164N241-F1
#
_cell.length_a   1.000
_cell.length_b   1.000
_cell.length_c   1.000
_cell.angle_alpha   90.00
_cell.angle_beta   90.00
_cell.angle_gamma   90.00
#
_symmetry.space_group_name_H-M   'P 1'
#
loop_
_entity.id
_entity.type
_entity.pdbx_description
1 polymer ?
#
loop_
_entity_poly.entity_id
_entity_poly.type
_entity_poly.pdbx_seq_one_letter_code
_entity_poly.pdbx_strand_id
1 'polypeptide(L)'
;MLVERMLAAGGSPGGGGTIGRADRSGALPVSFAQQRLWFLDQLVPGNPFYNMPVSFRLRGSVDAGALDRAVRELMVRHEVFRTALVSAGGEPRQVVGEPPVGSVLPVVDLSGAIDPLARARESARAEGRRPFDLSVGPLLRACLMRLADDDHVLLLTMHHIVSDGWSIGVLLRELNTLYKAFAAGEPSPLPPLPVQYADFAVWQRDWLSGPVLEEQLGYWRDRLDGLAPLELPLDRPRPAVASFDGGAHSFSLSAELSERLRALSRRYQVSLFMTLMAAFQALLSRYGGNADFAVGVPIAGRVRPELEQLIGFFVNTLVMRADCAGDPTFEELLTRTRETALGAYAHQDLPFERLVEELAPERDLSRNPLVQTTFQLINTPREDIRIGATTEDEFDVDADIVRFDLELHMIEQGEQLEGAFIYARDLFDAVTVRVLAERFVAILETVVGDVGVRLSELPMVVGGEWTDLVELRNRTAMELPGAATVVSLLEQWADRTPDAEAVVCEQQRLSYAELDAWANGVAWRLRDAGVGPETVVGICVERGVAAIVAIVAVLKAGGAYLPLDPGHPADRIAQALTDTGAAILLTDTESGAFSASIVDSMPGLRRVDVERPGSGERSDRPMVEIRPGNAAYVIFTSGSTGRPKGVVVEHRSLSNLCAFLSGGIYPDAGVSRSTVGLFASLVFDSSVKQLLPMMCGHVLHVIPESVRRDTRELVSYVRRGGIDIMDATPSLARVLIDDGLLDGETVPRVLLGGEAVDQQLWDRLADTAGASYNLYGPTECTVDTTWAAIESGCSPSIGVPVGNSRVYVLDRSGNIAPIGVVGELYIGGAGVARGYVGRGGATADRFVPDPFGPPGSRLYRTGDAVRWTRSGVLEFVGRLDDQVKVRGFRIEPGEIESALTGYPIVNDAAVLAREDTPGDIRLVAYVVPAESGANDETPHHTETLAGDQVADWRMIFDDVQGSERAAADGGFNVSGWNSSYTGEPLAAEEMREWVDASVDRVLALGGRRILEIGCGTGLLALRLASHAQEYVGVDFSAETLRARPRSAPTRTRICLSSGWSKNSRRNASCPVTPWCRSSFN
;
A
#
# COMPACT_ATOMS: atom_id res chain seq x y z
N MET A 1 26.30 -21.43 -22.96
CA MET A 1 27.07 -22.44 -23.70
C MET A 1 26.48 -23.87 -23.75
N LEU A 2 26.16 -24.56 -22.64
CA LEU A 2 25.63 -25.95 -22.74
C LEU A 2 24.16 -26.01 -23.23
N VAL A 3 23.32 -25.03 -22.84
CA VAL A 3 21.94 -24.88 -23.33
C VAL A 3 21.91 -24.43 -24.81
N GLU A 4 22.83 -23.55 -25.22
CA GLU A 4 23.02 -23.19 -26.64
C GLU A 4 23.45 -24.38 -27.49
N ARG A 5 24.28 -25.28 -26.94
CA ARG A 5 24.65 -26.52 -27.64
C ARG A 5 23.53 -27.57 -27.66
N MET A 6 22.65 -27.60 -26.67
CA MET A 6 21.46 -28.47 -26.71
C MET A 6 20.39 -27.95 -27.69
N LEU A 7 20.26 -26.63 -27.83
CA LEU A 7 19.40 -26.00 -28.85
C LEU A 7 19.98 -26.14 -30.26
N ALA A 8 21.30 -26.16 -30.42
CA ALA A 8 21.94 -26.46 -31.70
C ALA A 8 21.70 -27.92 -32.18
N ALA A 9 21.32 -28.84 -31.29
CA ALA A 9 21.02 -30.23 -31.62
C ALA A 9 19.52 -30.51 -31.86
N GLY A 10 18.63 -29.58 -31.53
CA GLY A 10 17.19 -29.65 -31.77
C GLY A 10 16.76 -28.51 -32.68
N GLY A 11 17.03 -28.64 -33.98
CA GLY A 11 16.78 -27.59 -34.97
C GLY A 11 15.31 -27.19 -35.05
N SER A 12 15.00 -26.00 -34.56
CA SER A 12 13.90 -25.18 -35.06
C SER A 12 14.43 -24.35 -36.23
N PRO A 13 13.71 -24.22 -37.36
CA PRO A 13 14.23 -23.51 -38.53
C PRO A 13 14.30 -22.00 -38.23
N GLY A 14 15.50 -21.48 -38.03
CA GLY A 14 15.74 -20.03 -37.94
C GLY A 14 15.28 -19.33 -39.21
N GLY A 15 14.07 -18.78 -39.18
CA GLY A 15 13.30 -18.37 -40.37
C GLY A 15 13.78 -17.11 -41.11
N GLY A 16 14.84 -16.45 -40.64
CA GLY A 16 15.48 -15.35 -41.36
C GLY A 16 16.75 -15.86 -42.05
N GLY A 17 16.89 -15.66 -43.36
CA GLY A 17 18.14 -15.97 -44.08
C GLY A 17 19.38 -15.28 -43.50
N THR A 18 20.55 -15.53 -44.08
CA THR A 18 21.82 -14.88 -43.69
C THR A 18 21.73 -13.35 -43.71
N ILE A 19 22.33 -12.67 -42.73
CA ILE A 19 22.36 -11.20 -42.69
C ILE A 19 23.25 -10.70 -43.83
N GLY A 20 22.65 -10.01 -44.80
CA GLY A 20 23.36 -9.40 -45.94
C GLY A 20 23.75 -7.95 -45.67
N ARG A 21 24.71 -7.42 -46.43
CA ARG A 21 25.03 -5.99 -46.39
C ARG A 21 23.90 -5.17 -47.00
N ALA A 22 23.40 -4.20 -46.24
CA ALA A 22 22.37 -3.27 -46.67
C ALA A 22 22.92 -2.15 -47.56
N ASP A 23 22.08 -1.62 -48.46
CA ASP A 23 22.43 -0.47 -49.28
C ASP A 23 22.60 0.79 -48.40
N ARG A 24 23.78 1.42 -48.48
CA ARG A 24 24.12 2.64 -47.75
C ARG A 24 23.65 3.93 -48.45
N SER A 25 23.11 3.83 -49.67
CA SER A 25 22.59 4.98 -50.43
C SER A 25 21.20 5.43 -49.97
N GLY A 26 20.45 4.53 -49.34
CA GLY A 26 19.11 4.76 -48.81
C GLY A 26 19.08 5.18 -47.34
N ALA A 27 17.87 5.46 -46.85
CA ALA A 27 17.65 5.71 -45.45
C ALA A 27 17.77 4.40 -44.64
N LEU A 28 18.64 4.39 -43.64
CA LEU A 28 18.85 3.23 -42.77
C LEU A 28 17.89 3.30 -41.57
N PRO A 29 16.98 2.31 -41.39
CA PRO A 29 16.13 2.25 -40.22
C PRO A 29 16.95 1.90 -38.98
N VAL A 30 16.46 2.27 -37.80
CA VAL A 30 17.00 1.78 -36.52
C VAL A 30 16.41 0.40 -36.19
N SER A 31 17.13 -0.39 -35.38
CA SER A 31 16.56 -1.62 -34.81
C SER A 31 15.38 -1.29 -33.88
N PHE A 32 14.55 -2.28 -33.56
CA PHE A 32 13.42 -2.06 -32.64
C PHE A 32 13.90 -1.58 -31.26
N ALA A 33 14.98 -2.17 -30.75
CA ALA A 33 15.57 -1.82 -29.47
C ALA A 33 16.16 -0.39 -29.47
N GLN A 34 16.83 0.02 -30.57
CA GLN A 34 17.29 1.40 -30.73
C GLN A 34 16.14 2.40 -30.84
N GLN A 35 15.04 2.06 -31.51
CA GLN A 35 13.86 2.95 -31.63
C GLN A 35 13.31 3.34 -30.26
N ARG A 36 13.24 2.40 -29.32
CA ARG A 36 12.77 2.69 -27.96
C ARG A 36 13.75 3.51 -27.16
N LEU A 37 15.03 3.18 -27.16
CA LEU A 37 16.04 3.98 -26.44
C LEU A 37 16.03 5.42 -26.95
N TRP A 38 15.88 5.60 -28.26
CA TRP A 38 15.67 6.92 -28.85
C TRP A 38 14.37 7.57 -28.35
N PHE A 39 13.25 6.86 -28.33
CA PHE A 39 11.99 7.39 -27.80
C PHE A 39 12.10 7.81 -26.33
N LEU A 40 12.78 7.03 -25.49
CA LEU A 40 13.00 7.35 -24.07
C LEU A 40 13.88 8.59 -23.90
N ASP A 41 14.92 8.71 -24.73
CA ASP A 41 15.74 9.93 -24.79
C ASP A 41 14.91 11.16 -25.23
N GLN A 42 13.98 10.99 -26.18
CA GLN A 42 13.07 12.09 -26.56
C GLN A 42 12.04 12.44 -25.48
N LEU A 43 11.64 11.47 -24.64
CA LEU A 43 10.69 11.69 -23.54
C LEU A 43 11.33 12.47 -22.39
N VAL A 44 12.60 12.21 -22.08
CA VAL A 44 13.37 12.91 -21.05
C VAL A 44 14.74 13.32 -21.61
N PRO A 45 14.80 14.38 -22.44
CA PRO A 45 16.03 14.80 -23.10
C PRO A 45 17.13 15.20 -22.12
N GLY A 46 18.37 14.83 -22.44
CA GLY A 46 19.56 15.22 -21.66
C GLY A 46 19.81 14.37 -20.42
N ASN A 47 19.27 13.17 -20.38
CA ASN A 47 19.37 12.27 -19.26
C ASN A 47 20.51 11.23 -19.42
N PRO A 48 21.40 11.02 -18.42
CA PRO A 48 22.50 10.06 -18.52
C PRO A 48 22.15 8.59 -18.25
N PHE A 49 20.89 8.19 -18.03
CA PHE A 49 20.53 6.83 -17.57
C PHE A 49 20.99 5.66 -18.48
N TYR A 50 21.21 5.95 -19.74
CA TYR A 50 21.71 4.97 -20.72
C TYR A 50 23.18 5.19 -21.08
N ASN A 51 23.92 5.94 -20.27
CA ASN A 51 25.37 5.99 -20.38
C ASN A 51 25.97 4.71 -19.80
N MET A 52 26.95 4.16 -20.50
CA MET A 52 27.75 3.01 -20.09
C MET A 52 29.20 3.46 -19.90
N PRO A 53 29.56 4.04 -18.74
CA PRO A 53 30.96 4.28 -18.40
C PRO A 53 31.64 2.96 -18.07
N VAL A 54 32.80 2.72 -18.68
CA VAL A 54 33.65 1.55 -18.42
C VAL A 54 35.06 2.05 -18.16
N SER A 55 35.62 1.65 -17.02
CA SER A 55 36.89 2.16 -16.53
C SER A 55 37.86 1.06 -16.14
N PHE A 56 39.12 1.25 -16.49
CA PHE A 56 40.19 0.29 -16.26
C PHE A 56 41.37 1.00 -15.61
N ARG A 57 41.85 0.49 -14.47
CA ARG A 57 43.12 0.96 -13.91
C ARG A 57 44.26 0.17 -14.55
N LEU A 58 45.13 0.88 -15.24
CA LEU A 58 46.26 0.34 -15.98
C LEU A 58 47.54 0.66 -15.21
N ARG A 59 48.17 -0.38 -14.64
CA ARG A 59 49.49 -0.25 -14.00
C ARG A 59 50.58 -0.71 -14.95
N GLY A 60 51.55 0.16 -15.19
CA GLY A 60 52.64 0.03 -16.15
C GLY A 60 52.72 1.20 -17.13
N SER A 61 53.75 1.20 -17.98
CA SER A 61 53.93 2.22 -19.01
C SER A 61 52.86 2.10 -20.11
N VAL A 62 52.15 3.18 -20.39
CA VAL A 62 51.14 3.26 -21.45
C VAL A 62 51.58 4.24 -22.53
N ASP A 63 51.77 3.76 -23.76
CA ASP A 63 51.86 4.62 -24.95
C ASP A 63 50.48 5.22 -25.30
N ALA A 64 50.25 6.47 -24.87
CA ALA A 64 48.99 7.18 -25.12
C ALA A 64 48.71 7.40 -26.62
N GLY A 65 49.76 7.53 -27.45
CA GLY A 65 49.62 7.71 -28.90
C GLY A 65 49.15 6.43 -29.60
N ALA A 66 49.70 5.29 -29.21
CA ALA A 66 49.24 3.98 -29.68
C ALA A 66 47.79 3.71 -29.23
N LEU A 67 47.44 4.08 -28.00
CA LEU A 67 46.08 3.91 -27.46
C LEU A 67 45.05 4.81 -28.15
N ASP A 68 45.40 6.08 -28.42
CA ASP A 68 44.55 7.00 -29.19
C ASP A 68 44.28 6.45 -30.62
N ARG A 69 45.31 5.92 -31.28
CA ARG A 69 45.16 5.25 -32.59
C ARG A 69 44.28 4.00 -32.50
N ALA A 70 44.41 3.22 -31.43
CA ALA A 70 43.61 2.01 -31.21
C ALA A 70 42.11 2.34 -31.05
N VAL A 71 41.78 3.33 -30.23
CA VAL A 71 40.38 3.79 -30.04
C VAL A 71 39.81 4.34 -31.35
N ARG A 72 40.61 5.08 -32.13
CA ARG A 72 40.19 5.60 -33.43
C ARG A 72 39.92 4.50 -34.45
N GLU A 73 40.79 3.50 -34.51
CA GLU A 73 40.62 2.36 -35.41
C GLU A 73 39.37 1.52 -35.05
N LEU A 74 39.01 1.42 -33.76
CA LEU A 74 37.72 0.83 -33.36
C LEU A 74 36.53 1.59 -33.94
N MET A 75 36.56 2.93 -33.89
CA MET A 75 35.50 3.78 -34.49
C MET A 75 35.46 3.70 -36.02
N VAL A 76 36.59 3.41 -36.68
CA VAL A 76 36.64 3.14 -38.13
C VAL A 76 36.02 1.78 -38.43
N ARG A 77 36.42 0.76 -37.68
CA ARG A 77 36.01 -0.64 -37.86
C ARG A 77 34.52 -0.85 -37.60
N HIS A 78 33.99 -0.24 -36.54
CA HIS A 78 32.58 -0.38 -36.13
C HIS A 78 31.81 0.91 -36.45
N GLU A 79 30.94 0.85 -37.46
CA GLU A 79 30.11 1.98 -37.90
C GLU A 79 29.26 2.56 -36.76
N VAL A 80 28.85 1.71 -35.82
CA VAL A 80 27.89 2.05 -34.76
C VAL A 80 28.38 3.18 -33.85
N PHE A 81 29.68 3.27 -33.53
CA PHE A 81 30.21 4.33 -32.67
C PHE A 81 30.12 5.73 -33.28
N ARG A 82 30.13 5.81 -34.61
CA ARG A 82 30.02 7.04 -35.39
C ARG A 82 28.63 7.22 -36.00
N THR A 83 27.66 6.41 -35.60
CA THR A 83 26.28 6.50 -36.08
C THR A 83 25.47 7.42 -35.18
N ALA A 84 24.93 8.49 -35.78
CA ALA A 84 23.95 9.36 -35.15
C ALA A 84 22.52 8.89 -35.48
N LEU A 85 21.57 9.17 -34.58
CA LEU A 85 20.15 8.91 -34.75
C LEU A 85 19.41 10.23 -34.96
N VAL A 86 19.00 10.50 -36.20
CA VAL A 86 18.32 11.75 -36.57
C VAL A 86 16.83 11.51 -36.76
N SER A 87 16.01 12.47 -36.34
CA SER A 87 14.56 12.43 -36.59
C SER A 87 14.26 12.87 -38.02
N ALA A 88 13.55 12.03 -38.77
CA ALA A 88 13.06 12.34 -40.11
C ALA A 88 11.56 11.98 -40.19
N GLY A 89 10.70 13.00 -40.20
CA GLY A 89 9.25 12.80 -40.23
C GLY A 89 8.67 12.22 -38.94
N GLY A 90 9.35 12.40 -37.80
CA GLY A 90 8.93 11.84 -36.50
C GLY A 90 9.49 10.43 -36.22
N GLU A 91 10.22 9.84 -37.15
CA GLU A 91 10.87 8.52 -36.97
C GLU A 91 12.40 8.64 -36.92
N PRO A 92 13.08 7.84 -36.07
CA PRO A 92 14.54 7.81 -35.99
C PRO A 92 15.16 7.07 -37.18
N ARG A 93 16.26 7.63 -37.70
CA ARG A 93 17.07 7.05 -38.78
C ARG A 93 18.55 7.06 -38.42
N GLN A 94 19.26 6.03 -38.85
CA GLN A 94 20.71 5.93 -38.67
C GLN A 94 21.42 6.76 -39.74
N VAL A 95 22.33 7.63 -39.30
CA VAL A 95 23.27 8.36 -40.16
C VAL A 95 24.68 8.04 -39.71
N VAL A 96 25.39 7.26 -40.53
CA VAL A 96 26.77 6.88 -40.25
C VAL A 96 27.67 8.06 -40.61
N GLY A 97 28.24 8.74 -39.61
CA GLY A 97 29.14 9.87 -39.81
C GLY A 97 30.54 9.45 -40.25
N GLU A 98 31.33 10.37 -40.80
CA GLU A 98 32.73 10.11 -41.17
C GLU A 98 33.60 9.75 -39.94
N PRO A 99 34.70 8.99 -40.11
CA PRO A 99 35.64 8.74 -39.03
C PRO A 99 36.19 10.04 -38.41
N PRO A 100 36.44 10.07 -37.09
CA PRO A 100 36.91 11.28 -36.41
C PRO A 100 38.29 11.71 -36.89
N VAL A 101 38.44 13.02 -37.11
CA VAL A 101 39.70 13.67 -37.50
C VAL A 101 40.35 14.29 -36.27
N GLY A 102 41.53 13.80 -35.87
CA GLY A 102 42.26 14.28 -34.69
C GLY A 102 42.28 13.26 -33.54
N SER A 103 42.81 13.67 -32.39
CA SER A 103 42.87 12.81 -31.20
C SER A 103 41.47 12.60 -30.61
N VAL A 104 41.18 11.37 -30.21
CA VAL A 104 39.92 10.93 -29.58
C VAL A 104 40.11 10.52 -28.12
N LEU A 105 41.35 10.50 -27.64
CA LEU A 105 41.75 10.14 -26.29
C LEU A 105 42.50 11.30 -25.61
N PRO A 106 41.79 12.32 -25.07
CA PRO A 106 42.39 13.33 -24.23
C PRO A 106 43.08 12.72 -23.01
N VAL A 107 44.30 13.19 -22.74
CA VAL A 107 45.07 12.82 -21.53
C VAL A 107 44.87 13.87 -20.46
N VAL A 108 44.34 13.46 -19.30
CA VAL A 108 44.13 14.33 -18.13
C VAL A 108 45.16 13.97 -17.07
N ASP A 109 46.01 14.93 -16.70
CA ASP A 109 47.02 14.72 -15.67
C ASP A 109 46.45 14.98 -14.27
N LEU A 110 46.30 13.92 -13.47
CA LEU A 110 45.82 13.96 -12.09
C LEU A 110 46.96 13.71 -11.09
N SER A 111 48.19 13.50 -11.56
CA SER A 111 49.34 13.16 -10.71
C SER A 111 49.69 14.22 -9.66
N GLY A 112 49.27 15.48 -9.87
CA GLY A 112 49.43 16.57 -8.92
C GLY A 112 48.33 16.69 -7.85
N ALA A 113 47.29 15.85 -7.88
CA ALA A 113 46.21 15.89 -6.89
C ALA A 113 46.63 15.27 -5.55
N ILE A 114 45.99 15.68 -4.45
CA ILE A 114 46.25 15.12 -3.09
C ILE A 114 45.92 13.63 -3.05
N ASP A 115 44.82 13.24 -3.70
CA ASP A 115 44.43 11.84 -3.94
C ASP A 115 44.03 11.69 -5.41
N PRO A 116 44.98 11.35 -6.30
CA PRO A 116 44.73 11.19 -7.73
C PRO A 116 43.65 10.14 -8.02
N LEU A 117 43.59 9.06 -7.23
CA LEU A 117 42.66 7.96 -7.46
C LEU A 117 41.23 8.37 -7.09
N ALA A 118 41.02 9.04 -5.96
CA ALA A 118 39.71 9.59 -5.60
C ALA A 118 39.25 10.63 -6.64
N ARG A 119 40.15 11.49 -7.12
CA ARG A 119 39.81 12.48 -8.15
C ARG A 119 39.47 11.83 -9.51
N ALA A 120 40.13 10.72 -9.85
CA ALA A 120 39.79 9.94 -11.04
C ALA A 120 38.40 9.32 -10.92
N ARG A 121 38.02 8.80 -9.74
CA ARG A 121 36.66 8.28 -9.48
C ARG A 121 35.61 9.37 -9.62
N GLU A 122 35.84 10.55 -9.06
CA GLU A 122 34.94 11.70 -9.19
C GLU A 122 34.79 12.12 -10.67
N SER A 123 35.90 12.17 -11.40
CA SER A 123 35.90 12.51 -12.84
C SER A 123 35.14 11.47 -13.66
N ALA A 124 35.32 10.18 -13.37
CA ALA A 124 34.57 9.10 -14.02
C ALA A 124 33.07 9.19 -13.73
N ARG A 125 32.66 9.48 -12.49
CA ARG A 125 31.24 9.71 -12.14
C ARG A 125 30.66 10.92 -12.86
N ALA A 126 31.40 12.02 -12.92
CA ALA A 126 30.96 13.23 -13.62
C ALA A 126 30.77 12.99 -15.13
N GLU A 127 31.70 12.25 -15.75
CA GLU A 127 31.61 11.88 -17.17
C GLU A 127 30.46 10.90 -17.44
N GLY A 128 30.23 9.92 -16.55
CA GLY A 128 29.09 9.01 -16.63
C GLY A 128 27.74 9.75 -16.54
N ARG A 129 27.67 10.86 -15.81
CA ARG A 129 26.47 11.73 -15.70
C ARG A 129 26.34 12.76 -16.83
N ARG A 130 27.33 12.91 -17.70
CA ARG A 130 27.29 13.86 -18.82
C ARG A 130 26.45 13.27 -19.96
N PRO A 131 25.31 13.87 -20.34
CA PRO A 131 24.44 13.29 -21.36
C PRO A 131 25.09 13.20 -22.73
N PHE A 132 24.59 12.27 -23.54
CA PHE A 132 24.83 12.24 -24.99
C PHE A 132 23.69 12.96 -25.72
N ASP A 133 24.00 13.57 -26.86
CA ASP A 133 23.00 13.97 -27.84
C ASP A 133 23.00 12.90 -28.94
N LEU A 134 21.92 12.12 -29.04
CA LEU A 134 21.85 11.00 -29.99
C LEU A 134 21.86 11.46 -31.45
N SER A 135 21.54 12.73 -31.72
CA SER A 135 21.55 13.31 -33.06
C SER A 135 22.94 13.71 -33.54
N VAL A 136 23.95 13.69 -32.66
CA VAL A 136 25.33 14.10 -32.95
C VAL A 136 26.32 13.01 -32.54
N GLY A 137 26.89 12.33 -33.53
CA GLY A 137 27.98 11.37 -33.31
C GLY A 137 29.35 12.05 -33.13
N PRO A 138 30.36 11.32 -32.59
CA PRO A 138 30.33 9.92 -32.16
C PRO A 138 29.68 9.72 -30.78
N LEU A 139 29.07 8.56 -30.56
CA LEU A 139 28.40 8.16 -29.31
C LEU A 139 29.32 7.35 -28.38
N LEU A 140 30.63 7.55 -28.51
CA LEU A 140 31.69 7.03 -27.65
C LEU A 140 32.65 8.19 -27.33
N ARG A 141 32.91 8.40 -26.05
CA ARG A 141 33.89 9.36 -25.50
C ARG A 141 34.94 8.58 -24.73
N ALA A 142 36.22 8.91 -24.91
CA ALA A 142 37.32 8.26 -24.23
C ALA A 142 38.17 9.30 -23.49
N CYS A 143 38.83 8.89 -22.41
CA CYS A 143 39.81 9.70 -21.69
C CYS A 143 40.86 8.80 -21.03
N LEU A 144 42.12 9.24 -21.03
CA LEU A 144 43.19 8.62 -20.25
C LEU A 144 43.58 9.55 -19.10
N MET A 145 43.31 9.13 -17.87
CA MET A 145 43.68 9.88 -16.67
C MET A 145 45.03 9.36 -16.15
N ARG A 146 46.04 10.22 -16.06
CA ARG A 146 47.36 9.87 -15.52
C ARG A 146 47.39 10.13 -14.01
N LEU A 147 47.56 9.06 -13.22
CA LEU A 147 47.71 9.15 -11.76
C LEU A 147 49.19 9.26 -11.35
N ALA A 148 50.07 8.56 -12.07
CA ALA A 148 51.52 8.61 -11.97
C ALA A 148 52.14 8.20 -13.31
N ASP A 149 53.47 8.17 -13.43
CA ASP A 149 54.16 7.79 -14.68
C ASP A 149 53.84 6.36 -15.15
N ASP A 150 53.51 5.46 -14.22
CA ASP A 150 53.19 4.05 -14.44
C ASP A 150 51.80 3.66 -13.88
N ASP A 151 50.91 4.63 -13.63
CA ASP A 151 49.56 4.37 -13.10
C ASP A 151 48.55 5.27 -13.79
N HIS A 152 47.62 4.66 -14.51
CA HIS A 152 46.65 5.35 -15.36
C HIS A 152 45.25 4.78 -15.15
N VAL A 153 44.23 5.57 -15.45
CA VAL A 153 42.84 5.10 -15.59
C VAL A 153 42.37 5.41 -17.01
N LEU A 154 42.06 4.36 -17.77
CA LEU A 154 41.38 4.49 -19.06
C LEU A 154 39.87 4.49 -18.81
N LEU A 155 39.18 5.55 -19.24
CA LEU A 155 37.73 5.68 -19.19
C LEU A 155 37.16 5.70 -20.59
N LEU A 156 36.23 4.79 -20.88
CA LEU A 156 35.46 4.70 -22.10
C LEU A 156 33.99 4.84 -21.75
N THR A 157 33.34 5.91 -22.20
CA THR A 157 31.92 6.15 -21.95
C THR A 157 31.17 6.13 -23.27
N MET A 158 30.18 5.26 -23.40
CA MET A 158 29.36 5.14 -24.60
C MET A 158 27.87 5.15 -24.25
N HIS A 159 27.02 5.54 -25.18
CA HIS A 159 25.58 5.40 -24.97
C HIS A 159 25.15 3.93 -25.24
N HIS A 160 24.22 3.39 -24.44
CA HIS A 160 23.74 2.01 -24.54
C HIS A 160 23.05 1.72 -25.88
N ILE A 161 22.67 2.76 -26.63
CA ILE A 161 22.09 2.62 -27.97
C ILE A 161 23.08 2.12 -29.04
N VAL A 162 24.39 2.22 -28.77
CA VAL A 162 25.47 1.78 -29.68
C VAL A 162 26.27 0.60 -29.14
N SER A 163 25.97 0.11 -27.93
CA SER A 163 26.75 -0.92 -27.26
C SER A 163 25.92 -1.67 -26.22
N ASP A 164 26.40 -2.82 -25.79
CA ASP A 164 25.81 -3.62 -24.72
C ASP A 164 26.91 -4.33 -23.90
N GLY A 165 26.51 -5.05 -22.85
CA GLY A 165 27.48 -5.75 -21.99
C GLY A 165 28.36 -6.74 -22.75
N TRP A 166 27.83 -7.42 -23.78
CA TRP A 166 28.62 -8.32 -24.63
C TRP A 166 29.63 -7.56 -25.49
N SER A 167 29.22 -6.40 -26.03
CA SER A 167 30.07 -5.52 -26.82
C SER A 167 31.29 -5.03 -26.06
N ILE A 168 31.22 -4.89 -24.73
CA ILE A 168 32.38 -4.51 -23.92
C ILE A 168 33.51 -5.54 -24.03
N GLY A 169 33.19 -6.84 -23.99
CA GLY A 169 34.21 -7.89 -24.16
C GLY A 169 34.85 -7.85 -25.56
N VAL A 170 34.05 -7.63 -26.60
CA VAL A 170 34.55 -7.46 -27.98
C VAL A 170 35.45 -6.24 -28.08
N LEU A 171 34.99 -5.10 -27.55
CA LEU A 171 35.72 -3.83 -27.54
C LEU A 171 37.09 -4.01 -26.91
N LEU A 172 37.18 -4.63 -25.73
CA LEU A 172 38.45 -4.75 -25.01
C LEU A 172 39.44 -5.68 -25.71
N ARG A 173 38.97 -6.82 -26.25
CA ARG A 173 39.82 -7.72 -27.03
C ARG A 173 40.41 -7.03 -28.26
N GLU A 174 39.56 -6.33 -29.00
CA GLU A 174 40.00 -5.60 -30.19
C GLU A 174 40.90 -4.41 -29.82
N LEU A 175 40.57 -3.65 -28.78
CA LEU A 175 41.39 -2.55 -28.27
C LEU A 175 42.80 -3.02 -27.93
N ASN A 176 42.95 -4.13 -27.21
CA ASN A 176 44.25 -4.69 -26.88
C ASN A 176 45.03 -5.14 -28.13
N THR A 177 44.35 -5.79 -29.07
CA THR A 177 44.97 -6.24 -30.32
C THR A 177 45.51 -5.08 -31.14
N LEU A 178 44.70 -4.01 -31.27
CA LEU A 178 45.07 -2.77 -31.96
C LEU A 178 46.19 -2.02 -31.24
N TYR A 179 46.10 -1.93 -29.90
CA TYR A 179 47.12 -1.29 -29.09
C TYR A 179 48.50 -1.93 -29.28
N LYS A 180 48.58 -3.27 -29.23
CA LYS A 180 49.83 -4.02 -29.44
C LYS A 180 50.44 -3.76 -30.82
N ALA A 181 49.63 -3.79 -31.87
CA ALA A 181 50.08 -3.52 -33.23
C ALA A 181 50.60 -2.08 -33.37
N PHE A 182 49.84 -1.09 -32.90
CA PHE A 182 50.24 0.31 -33.03
C PHE A 182 51.43 0.70 -32.15
N ALA A 183 51.57 0.10 -30.96
CA ALA A 183 52.75 0.26 -30.12
C ALA A 183 54.01 -0.35 -30.77
N ALA A 184 53.85 -1.41 -31.57
CA ALA A 184 54.91 -1.99 -32.39
C ALA A 184 55.16 -1.24 -33.71
N GLY A 185 54.37 -0.22 -34.04
CA GLY A 185 54.43 0.49 -35.31
C GLY A 185 53.84 -0.26 -36.51
N GLU A 186 53.07 -1.32 -36.27
CA GLU A 186 52.41 -2.15 -37.27
C GLU A 186 51.01 -1.61 -37.64
N PRO A 187 50.46 -1.94 -38.83
CA PRO A 187 49.08 -1.62 -39.19
C PRO A 187 48.05 -2.48 -38.42
N SER A 188 46.77 -2.13 -38.52
CA SER A 188 45.67 -2.90 -37.93
C SER A 188 45.67 -4.35 -38.44
N PRO A 189 45.74 -5.37 -37.56
CA PRO A 189 45.71 -6.78 -37.97
C PRO A 189 44.28 -7.33 -38.10
N LEU A 190 43.25 -6.54 -37.77
CA LEU A 190 41.86 -7.00 -37.73
C LEU A 190 41.21 -6.97 -39.13
N PRO A 191 40.67 -8.10 -39.65
CA PRO A 191 40.05 -8.15 -40.97
C PRO A 191 38.69 -7.43 -40.99
N PRO A 192 38.25 -6.82 -42.09
CA PRO A 192 36.95 -6.13 -42.16
C PRO A 192 35.78 -7.01 -41.69
N LEU A 193 34.82 -6.42 -40.98
CA LEU A 193 33.65 -7.14 -40.49
C LEU A 193 32.75 -7.60 -41.67
N PRO A 194 32.15 -8.81 -41.59
CA PRO A 194 31.26 -9.30 -42.64
C PRO A 194 30.01 -8.42 -42.76
N VAL A 195 29.45 -8.01 -41.62
CA VAL A 195 28.28 -7.14 -41.46
C VAL A 195 28.54 -6.06 -40.41
N GLN A 196 27.77 -4.99 -40.47
CA GLN A 196 27.76 -3.87 -39.51
C GLN A 196 26.39 -3.81 -38.81
N TYR A 197 26.27 -3.04 -37.73
CA TYR A 197 25.02 -2.95 -36.96
C TYR A 197 23.83 -2.45 -37.80
N ALA A 198 24.06 -1.53 -38.73
CA ALA A 198 23.03 -1.06 -39.65
C ALA A 198 22.48 -2.18 -40.57
N ASP A 199 23.32 -3.16 -40.93
CA ASP A 199 22.90 -4.32 -41.72
C ASP A 199 21.94 -5.21 -40.92
N PHE A 200 22.26 -5.43 -39.63
CA PHE A 200 21.38 -6.14 -38.70
C PHE A 200 20.04 -5.42 -38.53
N ALA A 201 20.04 -4.10 -38.35
CA ALA A 201 18.81 -3.33 -38.17
C ALA A 201 17.86 -3.44 -39.37
N VAL A 202 18.40 -3.38 -40.59
CA VAL A 202 17.62 -3.57 -41.84
C VAL A 202 17.07 -5.00 -41.90
N TRP A 203 17.94 -6.00 -41.72
CA TRP A 203 17.54 -7.41 -41.73
C TRP A 203 16.44 -7.72 -40.69
N GLN A 204 16.56 -7.18 -39.47
CA GLN A 204 15.59 -7.39 -38.40
C GLN A 204 14.21 -6.84 -38.78
N ARG A 205 14.16 -5.66 -39.41
CA ARG A 205 12.91 -5.02 -39.84
C ARG A 205 12.22 -5.79 -40.96
N ASP A 206 13.00 -6.34 -41.89
CA ASP A 206 12.46 -7.08 -43.03
C ASP A 206 11.93 -8.45 -42.59
N TRP A 207 12.73 -9.20 -41.82
CA TRP A 207 12.39 -10.56 -41.41
C TRP A 207 11.28 -10.60 -40.36
N LEU A 208 11.33 -9.74 -39.33
CA LEU A 208 10.33 -9.73 -38.26
C LEU A 208 9.13 -8.87 -38.66
N SER A 209 8.44 -9.29 -39.71
CA SER A 209 7.29 -8.60 -40.28
C SER A 209 6.18 -9.59 -40.68
N GLY A 210 4.95 -9.08 -40.85
CA GLY A 210 3.81 -9.85 -41.32
C GLY A 210 3.53 -11.10 -40.45
N PRO A 211 3.35 -12.29 -41.04
CA PRO A 211 2.98 -13.51 -40.30
C PRO A 211 3.96 -13.91 -39.19
N VAL A 212 5.27 -13.70 -39.39
CA VAL A 212 6.30 -14.05 -38.40
C VAL A 212 6.15 -13.20 -37.14
N LEU A 213 5.90 -11.90 -37.31
CA LEU A 213 5.65 -11.00 -36.19
C LEU A 213 4.36 -11.37 -35.45
N GLU A 214 3.29 -11.72 -36.18
CA GLU A 214 2.00 -12.09 -35.58
C GLU A 214 2.08 -13.39 -34.78
N GLU A 215 2.81 -14.39 -35.25
CA GLU A 215 3.07 -15.65 -34.53
C GLU A 215 3.80 -15.38 -33.21
N GLN A 216 4.87 -14.58 -33.27
CA GLN A 216 5.64 -14.18 -32.09
C GLN A 216 4.75 -13.40 -31.09
N LEU A 217 3.97 -12.43 -31.56
CA LEU A 217 3.04 -11.65 -30.72
C LEU A 217 1.91 -12.51 -30.14
N GLY A 218 1.42 -13.52 -30.87
CA GLY A 218 0.35 -14.42 -30.41
C GLY A 218 0.73 -15.14 -29.13
N TYR A 219 1.92 -15.75 -29.09
CA TYR A 219 2.43 -16.41 -27.89
C TYR A 219 2.46 -15.48 -26.67
N TRP A 220 2.99 -14.26 -26.83
CA TRP A 220 3.16 -13.34 -25.70
C TRP A 220 1.83 -12.72 -25.23
N ARG A 221 0.88 -12.46 -26.14
CA ARG A 221 -0.48 -12.01 -25.76
C ARG A 221 -1.15 -13.05 -24.87
N ASP A 222 -1.17 -14.32 -25.30
CA ASP A 222 -1.78 -15.40 -24.53
C ASP A 222 -1.09 -15.61 -23.17
N ARG A 223 0.24 -15.50 -23.13
CA ARG A 223 1.01 -15.74 -21.90
C ARG A 223 0.99 -14.61 -20.89
N LEU A 224 0.82 -13.37 -21.33
CA LEU A 224 0.84 -12.19 -20.46
C LEU A 224 -0.54 -11.60 -20.23
N ASP A 225 -1.60 -12.25 -20.74
CA ASP A 225 -2.97 -11.84 -20.47
C ASP A 225 -3.28 -11.83 -18.96
N GLY A 226 -3.95 -10.77 -18.52
CA GLY A 226 -4.29 -10.53 -17.12
C GLY A 226 -3.11 -10.33 -16.16
N LEU A 227 -1.88 -10.13 -16.65
CA LEU A 227 -0.71 -9.94 -15.80
C LEU A 227 -0.80 -8.64 -14.99
N ALA A 228 -0.85 -8.76 -13.67
CA ALA A 228 -0.75 -7.61 -12.76
C ALA A 228 0.72 -7.22 -12.51
N PRO A 229 1.00 -5.93 -12.25
CA PRO A 229 2.32 -5.50 -11.78
C PRO A 229 2.69 -6.17 -10.45
N LEU A 230 3.98 -6.48 -10.28
CA LEU A 230 4.48 -7.00 -9.02
C LEU A 230 4.48 -5.88 -7.96
N GLU A 231 3.80 -6.14 -6.84
CA GLU A 231 3.88 -5.31 -5.64
C GLU A 231 4.80 -5.97 -4.60
N LEU A 232 5.74 -5.19 -4.07
CA LEU A 232 6.68 -5.60 -3.02
C LEU A 232 6.48 -4.71 -1.79
N PRO A 233 6.69 -5.22 -0.57
CA PRO A 233 6.83 -4.38 0.60
C PRO A 233 7.98 -3.39 0.44
N LEU A 234 7.62 -2.11 0.43
CA LEU A 234 8.55 -0.99 0.31
C LEU A 234 8.82 -0.37 1.68
N ASP A 235 10.02 0.16 1.87
CA ASP A 235 10.41 0.89 3.07
C ASP A 235 9.96 2.35 3.04
N ARG A 236 9.64 2.84 1.85
CA ARG A 236 9.21 4.21 1.56
C ARG A 236 8.08 4.20 0.53
N PRO A 237 7.20 5.22 0.53
CA PRO A 237 6.22 5.37 -0.52
C PRO A 237 6.92 5.56 -1.87
N ARG A 238 6.41 4.89 -2.90
CA ARG A 238 6.91 5.04 -4.27
C ARG A 238 6.74 6.50 -4.73
N PRO A 239 7.80 7.15 -5.25
CA PRO A 239 7.69 8.50 -5.80
C PRO A 239 6.91 8.49 -7.12
N ALA A 240 6.31 9.62 -7.49
CA ALA A 240 5.56 9.74 -8.76
C ALA A 240 6.46 9.59 -10.01
N VAL A 241 7.76 9.82 -9.87
CA VAL A 241 8.78 9.64 -10.91
C VAL A 241 10.00 9.01 -10.25
N ALA A 242 10.51 7.92 -10.81
CA ALA A 242 11.70 7.24 -10.29
C ALA A 242 12.95 8.13 -10.42
N SER A 243 13.79 8.18 -9.38
CA SER A 243 15.07 8.90 -9.42
C SER A 243 16.19 8.11 -10.12
N PHE A 244 16.00 6.79 -10.22
CA PHE A 244 16.98 5.80 -10.68
C PHE A 244 18.23 5.68 -9.78
N ASP A 245 18.22 6.27 -8.57
CA ASP A 245 19.32 6.14 -7.62
C ASP A 245 19.43 4.71 -7.08
N GLY A 246 20.59 4.09 -7.32
CA GLY A 246 20.87 2.68 -7.07
C GLY A 246 21.70 2.42 -5.82
N GLY A 247 21.38 1.35 -5.11
CA GLY A 247 22.25 0.71 -4.12
C GLY A 247 22.58 -0.71 -4.54
N ALA A 248 23.64 -1.28 -3.98
CA ALA A 248 24.03 -2.67 -4.22
C ALA A 248 24.37 -3.39 -2.91
N HIS A 249 24.03 -4.68 -2.83
CA HIS A 249 24.40 -5.57 -1.74
C HIS A 249 24.90 -6.91 -2.30
N SER A 250 26.19 -7.18 -2.11
CA SER A 250 26.84 -8.41 -2.58
C SER A 250 26.91 -9.48 -1.49
N PHE A 251 26.79 -10.74 -1.89
CA PHE A 251 26.89 -11.93 -1.05
C PHE A 251 27.54 -13.08 -1.83
N SER A 252 28.02 -14.10 -1.14
CA SER A 252 28.61 -15.29 -1.76
C SER A 252 27.99 -16.56 -1.22
N LEU A 253 27.83 -17.56 -2.09
CA LEU A 253 27.40 -18.89 -1.72
C LEU A 253 28.64 -19.74 -1.43
N SER A 254 28.55 -20.63 -0.44
CA SER A 254 29.62 -21.59 -0.18
C SER A 254 29.86 -22.48 -1.41
N ALA A 255 31.09 -22.99 -1.57
CA ALA A 255 31.42 -23.91 -2.66
C ALA A 255 30.53 -25.17 -2.61
N GLU A 256 30.25 -25.66 -1.40
CA GLU A 256 29.36 -26.80 -1.16
C GLU A 256 27.92 -26.52 -1.65
N LEU A 257 27.34 -25.38 -1.26
CA LEU A 257 25.98 -25.02 -1.71
C LEU A 257 25.93 -24.85 -3.23
N SER A 258 26.96 -24.22 -3.81
CA SER A 258 27.09 -24.03 -5.26
C SER A 258 27.16 -25.36 -6.02
N GLU A 259 27.94 -26.34 -5.52
CA GLU A 259 28.00 -27.68 -6.09
C GLU A 259 26.66 -28.40 -5.98
N ARG A 260 26.01 -28.33 -4.82
CA ARG A 260 24.69 -28.94 -4.58
C ARG A 260 23.61 -28.37 -5.50
N LEU A 261 23.60 -27.06 -5.74
CA LEU A 261 22.69 -26.41 -6.69
C LEU A 261 22.93 -26.90 -8.13
N ARG A 262 24.20 -27.05 -8.54
CA ARG A 262 24.55 -27.63 -9.85
C ARG A 262 24.12 -29.10 -9.94
N ALA A 263 24.29 -29.88 -8.88
CA ALA A 263 23.86 -31.27 -8.81
C ALA A 263 22.33 -31.41 -8.88
N LEU A 264 21.61 -30.54 -8.18
CA LEU A 264 20.16 -30.46 -8.22
C LEU A 264 19.67 -30.15 -9.64
N SER A 265 20.27 -29.14 -10.28
CA SER A 265 19.93 -28.75 -11.65
C SER A 265 20.12 -29.93 -12.62
N ARG A 266 21.23 -30.67 -12.49
CA ARG A 266 21.47 -31.90 -13.28
C ARG A 266 20.43 -32.99 -13.00
N ARG A 267 20.06 -33.22 -11.74
CA ARG A 267 19.07 -34.23 -11.34
C ARG A 267 17.72 -33.98 -11.99
N TYR A 268 17.26 -32.73 -12.00
CA TYR A 268 15.96 -32.32 -12.57
C TYR A 268 16.04 -31.97 -14.06
N GLN A 269 17.21 -32.15 -14.70
CA GLN A 269 17.44 -31.86 -16.12
C GLN A 269 17.08 -30.41 -16.50
N VAL A 270 17.36 -29.47 -15.60
CA VAL A 270 17.17 -28.02 -15.79
C VAL A 270 18.52 -27.30 -15.77
N SER A 271 18.54 -26.06 -16.27
CA SER A 271 19.74 -25.23 -16.15
C SER A 271 19.88 -24.66 -14.74
N LEU A 272 21.11 -24.31 -14.34
CA LEU A 272 21.34 -23.61 -13.07
C LEU A 272 20.56 -22.28 -13.00
N PHE A 273 20.44 -21.59 -14.13
CA PHE A 273 19.60 -20.41 -14.28
C PHE A 273 18.14 -20.68 -13.86
N MET A 274 17.52 -21.76 -14.35
CA MET A 274 16.13 -22.11 -14.00
C MET A 274 15.98 -22.39 -12.51
N THR A 275 16.94 -23.08 -11.89
CA THR A 275 16.93 -23.37 -10.44
C THR A 275 17.00 -22.09 -9.61
N LEU A 276 17.93 -21.19 -9.93
CA LEU A 276 18.11 -19.93 -9.21
C LEU A 276 16.93 -18.97 -9.45
N MET A 277 16.40 -18.94 -10.68
CA MET A 277 15.19 -18.17 -11.02
C MET A 277 13.97 -18.66 -10.23
N ALA A 278 13.74 -19.98 -10.14
CA ALA A 278 12.64 -20.52 -9.35
C ALA A 278 12.76 -20.14 -7.86
N ALA A 279 13.97 -20.16 -7.30
CA ALA A 279 14.20 -19.69 -5.93
C ALA A 279 13.93 -18.18 -5.77
N PHE A 280 14.29 -17.37 -6.77
CA PHE A 280 14.01 -15.93 -6.75
C PHE A 280 12.51 -15.65 -6.88
N GLN A 281 11.79 -16.37 -7.74
CA GLN A 281 10.34 -16.30 -7.86
C GLN A 281 9.64 -16.71 -6.56
N ALA A 282 10.11 -17.77 -5.90
CA ALA A 282 9.60 -18.16 -4.58
C ALA A 282 9.80 -17.06 -3.53
N LEU A 283 10.99 -16.44 -3.48
CA LEU A 283 11.26 -15.30 -2.60
C LEU A 283 10.31 -14.12 -2.85
N LEU A 284 10.17 -13.70 -4.11
CA LEU A 284 9.31 -12.57 -4.49
C LEU A 284 7.84 -12.85 -4.17
N SER A 285 7.37 -14.08 -4.41
CA SER A 285 6.00 -14.48 -4.09
C SER A 285 5.73 -14.42 -2.59
N ARG A 286 6.63 -14.99 -1.77
CA ARG A 286 6.48 -14.99 -0.31
C ARG A 286 6.66 -13.62 0.32
N TYR A 287 7.49 -12.75 -0.28
CA TYR A 287 7.72 -11.39 0.22
C TYR A 287 6.61 -10.42 -0.22
N GLY A 288 6.19 -10.50 -1.49
CA GLY A 288 5.17 -9.63 -2.09
C GLY A 288 3.73 -10.05 -1.81
N GLY A 289 3.48 -11.32 -1.48
CA GLY A 289 2.13 -11.89 -1.35
C GLY A 289 1.44 -12.17 -2.69
N ASN A 290 2.10 -11.89 -3.82
CA ASN A 290 1.58 -12.12 -5.17
C ASN A 290 1.91 -13.56 -5.63
N ALA A 291 0.90 -14.27 -6.13
CA ALA A 291 1.07 -15.61 -6.69
C ALA A 291 1.32 -15.60 -8.21
N ASP A 292 0.99 -14.51 -8.89
CA ASP A 292 1.13 -14.36 -10.33
C ASP A 292 1.75 -12.99 -10.63
N PHE A 293 2.92 -13.00 -11.26
CA PHE A 293 3.72 -11.79 -11.54
C PHE A 293 4.78 -12.10 -12.60
N ALA A 294 5.54 -11.09 -13.04
CA ALA A 294 6.62 -11.30 -14.01
C ALA A 294 7.99 -10.83 -13.51
N VAL A 295 9.02 -11.56 -13.92
CA VAL A 295 10.43 -11.22 -13.73
C VAL A 295 11.08 -10.98 -15.09
N GLY A 296 11.76 -9.85 -15.25
CA GLY A 296 12.52 -9.53 -16.45
C GLY A 296 13.83 -10.31 -16.53
N VAL A 297 14.15 -10.85 -17.70
CA VAL A 297 15.41 -11.57 -17.95
C VAL A 297 16.12 -10.93 -19.13
N PRO A 298 17.23 -10.21 -18.91
CA PRO A 298 18.03 -9.69 -20.01
C PRO A 298 18.71 -10.86 -20.73
N ILE A 299 18.62 -10.86 -22.05
CA ILE A 299 19.30 -11.80 -22.95
C ILE A 299 20.22 -11.05 -23.90
N ALA A 300 21.29 -11.69 -24.36
CA ALA A 300 22.28 -11.05 -25.23
C ALA A 300 21.75 -10.76 -26.65
N GLY A 301 20.71 -11.46 -27.11
CA GLY A 301 20.13 -11.29 -28.46
C GLY A 301 21.05 -11.68 -29.62
N ARG A 302 22.13 -12.44 -29.36
CA ARG A 302 23.16 -12.82 -30.33
C ARG A 302 23.07 -14.30 -30.69
N VAL A 303 21.93 -14.72 -31.23
CA VAL A 303 21.66 -16.12 -31.60
C VAL A 303 22.33 -16.57 -32.91
N ARG A 304 23.10 -15.68 -33.56
CA ARG A 304 23.74 -15.90 -34.87
C ARG A 304 25.24 -15.63 -34.82
N PRO A 305 26.08 -16.48 -35.44
CA PRO A 305 27.55 -16.31 -35.43
C PRO A 305 28.03 -14.97 -35.97
N GLU A 306 27.33 -14.41 -36.97
CA GLU A 306 27.67 -13.12 -37.59
C GLU A 306 27.58 -11.95 -36.61
N LEU A 307 26.81 -12.12 -35.51
CA LEU A 307 26.61 -11.09 -34.48
C LEU A 307 27.61 -11.20 -33.33
N GLU A 308 28.33 -12.32 -33.16
CA GLU A 308 29.18 -12.54 -31.98
C GLU A 308 30.32 -11.52 -31.84
N GLN A 309 30.89 -11.09 -32.97
CA GLN A 309 32.02 -10.13 -33.04
C GLN A 309 31.58 -8.68 -33.28
N LEU A 310 30.27 -8.43 -33.40
CA LEU A 310 29.77 -7.12 -33.77
C LEU A 310 29.52 -6.25 -32.53
N ILE A 311 29.93 -4.99 -32.54
CA ILE A 311 29.55 -4.04 -31.49
C ILE A 311 28.19 -3.44 -31.84
N GLY A 312 27.30 -3.33 -30.86
CA GLY A 312 25.98 -2.76 -31.02
C GLY A 312 25.03 -3.09 -29.87
N PHE A 313 23.80 -2.61 -29.95
CA PHE A 313 22.77 -2.87 -28.93
C PHE A 313 21.90 -4.06 -29.36
N PHE A 314 22.16 -5.25 -28.81
CA PHE A 314 21.41 -6.48 -29.11
C PHE A 314 20.59 -6.99 -27.93
N VAL A 315 20.77 -6.40 -26.74
CA VAL A 315 20.08 -6.84 -25.54
C VAL A 315 18.56 -6.76 -25.74
N ASN A 316 17.89 -7.84 -25.37
CA ASN A 316 16.44 -7.92 -25.29
C ASN A 316 16.05 -8.36 -23.87
N THR A 317 14.82 -8.07 -23.45
CA THR A 317 14.29 -8.47 -22.14
C THR A 317 13.14 -9.44 -22.32
N LEU A 318 13.28 -10.66 -21.79
CA LEU A 318 12.18 -11.63 -21.75
C LEU A 318 11.35 -11.42 -20.49
N VAL A 319 10.03 -11.49 -20.62
CA VAL A 319 9.08 -11.38 -19.51
C VAL A 319 8.74 -12.78 -18.99
N MET A 320 9.39 -13.21 -17.92
CA MET A 320 9.16 -14.54 -17.34
C MET A 320 8.03 -14.47 -16.31
N ARG A 321 6.81 -14.83 -16.74
CA ARG A 321 5.66 -14.97 -15.83
C ARG A 321 5.89 -16.12 -14.86
N ALA A 322 5.76 -15.83 -13.57
CA ALA A 322 5.83 -16.77 -12.46
C ALA A 322 4.40 -17.11 -12.02
N ASP A 323 4.10 -18.41 -11.93
CA ASP A 323 2.85 -18.92 -11.38
C ASP A 323 3.14 -19.75 -10.12
N CYS A 324 2.92 -19.12 -8.98
CA CYS A 324 3.03 -19.68 -7.64
C CYS A 324 1.64 -19.99 -7.03
N ALA A 325 0.56 -20.00 -7.83
CA ALA A 325 -0.78 -20.26 -7.34
C ALA A 325 -0.94 -21.72 -6.87
N GLY A 326 -1.73 -21.89 -5.80
CA GLY A 326 -2.03 -23.19 -5.21
C GLY A 326 -1.00 -23.71 -4.20
N ASP A 327 -0.06 -22.87 -3.76
CA ASP A 327 1.03 -23.24 -2.84
C ASP A 327 1.81 -24.49 -3.31
N PRO A 328 2.43 -24.43 -4.50
CA PRO A 328 3.11 -25.59 -5.06
C PRO A 328 4.32 -25.99 -4.22
N THR A 329 4.81 -27.21 -4.45
CA THR A 329 6.16 -27.59 -4.02
C THR A 329 7.22 -26.85 -4.85
N PHE A 330 8.44 -26.75 -4.33
CA PHE A 330 9.54 -26.16 -5.11
C PHE A 330 9.81 -26.92 -6.41
N GLU A 331 9.66 -28.26 -6.42
CA GLU A 331 9.77 -29.09 -7.63
C GLU A 331 8.73 -28.71 -8.70
N GLU A 332 7.48 -28.48 -8.30
CA GLU A 332 6.41 -28.04 -9.21
C GLU A 332 6.70 -26.64 -9.76
N LEU A 333 7.14 -25.69 -8.90
CA LEU A 333 7.55 -24.37 -9.36
C LEU A 333 8.71 -24.46 -10.35
N LEU A 334 9.74 -25.24 -10.05
CA LEU A 334 10.89 -25.44 -10.93
C LEU A 334 10.49 -25.97 -12.31
N THR A 335 9.50 -26.87 -12.34
CA THR A 335 8.93 -27.40 -13.58
C THR A 335 8.20 -26.31 -14.37
N ARG A 336 7.37 -25.50 -13.71
CA ARG A 336 6.70 -24.33 -14.33
C ARG A 336 7.72 -23.32 -14.85
N THR A 337 8.75 -22.98 -14.07
CA THR A 337 9.83 -22.07 -14.47
C THR A 337 10.58 -22.60 -15.69
N ARG A 338 10.83 -23.92 -15.77
CA ARG A 338 11.44 -24.54 -16.95
C ARG A 338 10.58 -24.36 -18.20
N GLU A 339 9.27 -24.65 -18.11
CA GLU A 339 8.33 -24.51 -19.22
C GLU A 339 8.25 -23.05 -19.71
N THR A 340 8.09 -22.10 -18.78
CA THR A 340 8.09 -20.66 -19.08
C THR A 340 9.38 -20.24 -19.77
N ALA A 341 10.54 -20.64 -19.23
CA ALA A 341 11.82 -20.26 -19.79
C ALA A 341 12.03 -20.83 -21.20
N LEU A 342 11.69 -22.09 -21.45
CA LEU A 342 11.81 -22.69 -22.78
C LEU A 342 10.86 -22.04 -23.80
N GLY A 343 9.62 -21.77 -23.40
CA GLY A 343 8.66 -21.05 -24.23
C GLY A 343 9.13 -19.64 -24.57
N ALA A 344 9.64 -18.90 -23.58
CA ALA A 344 10.19 -17.56 -23.76
C ALA A 344 11.42 -17.56 -24.68
N TYR A 345 12.35 -18.53 -24.53
CA TYR A 345 13.51 -18.64 -25.41
C TYR A 345 13.15 -18.99 -26.86
N ALA A 346 12.09 -19.77 -27.08
CA ALA A 346 11.59 -20.06 -28.43
C ALA A 346 11.02 -18.82 -29.14
N HIS A 347 10.62 -17.80 -28.37
CA HIS A 347 10.03 -16.54 -28.86
C HIS A 347 10.88 -15.32 -28.51
N GLN A 348 12.20 -15.52 -28.33
CA GLN A 348 13.13 -14.50 -27.87
C GLN A 348 13.44 -13.42 -28.92
N ASP A 349 13.08 -13.68 -30.17
CA ASP A 349 13.31 -12.78 -31.29
C ASP A 349 12.36 -11.59 -31.28
N LEU A 350 11.22 -11.67 -30.57
CA LEU A 350 10.34 -10.53 -30.37
C LEU A 350 10.99 -9.50 -29.45
N PRO A 351 11.22 -8.26 -29.90
CA PRO A 351 11.74 -7.19 -29.05
C PRO A 351 10.73 -6.85 -27.94
N PHE A 352 11.22 -6.71 -26.71
CA PHE A 352 10.44 -6.29 -25.54
C PHE A 352 9.61 -5.03 -25.81
N GLU A 353 10.16 -4.12 -26.59
CA GLU A 353 9.53 -2.85 -26.96
C GLU A 353 8.26 -3.05 -27.78
N ARG A 354 8.30 -3.99 -28.73
CA ARG A 354 7.15 -4.35 -29.56
C ARG A 354 6.06 -5.03 -28.73
N LEU A 355 6.47 -5.79 -27.73
CA LEU A 355 5.56 -6.39 -26.78
C LEU A 355 4.85 -5.35 -25.89
N VAL A 356 5.58 -4.34 -25.39
CA VAL A 356 5.00 -3.22 -24.62
C VAL A 356 4.04 -2.39 -25.47
N GLU A 357 4.39 -2.14 -26.74
CA GLU A 357 3.50 -1.43 -27.68
C GLU A 357 2.20 -2.19 -27.94
N GLU A 358 2.27 -3.51 -28.11
CA GLU A 358 1.11 -4.37 -28.35
C GLU A 358 0.20 -4.48 -27.11
N LEU A 359 0.78 -4.75 -25.93
CA LEU A 359 -0.01 -4.92 -24.70
C LEU A 359 -0.54 -3.60 -24.15
N ALA A 360 0.05 -2.47 -24.57
CA ALA A 360 -0.34 -1.11 -24.19
C ALA A 360 -0.68 -0.94 -22.69
N PRO A 361 0.20 -1.37 -21.76
CA PRO A 361 -0.08 -1.27 -20.33
C PRO A 361 -0.24 0.20 -19.91
N GLU A 362 -0.92 0.43 -18.78
CA GLU A 362 -1.09 1.77 -18.23
C GLU A 362 0.27 2.46 -18.04
N ARG A 363 0.37 3.72 -18.46
CA ARG A 363 1.62 4.47 -18.41
C ARG A 363 1.85 5.00 -17.00
N ASP A 364 2.85 4.44 -16.33
CA ASP A 364 3.31 4.87 -15.01
C ASP A 364 4.78 5.30 -15.09
N LEU A 365 5.09 6.56 -14.77
CA LEU A 365 6.46 7.09 -14.77
C LEU A 365 7.29 6.65 -13.55
N SER A 366 6.63 6.01 -12.57
CA SER A 366 7.27 5.46 -11.37
C SER A 366 7.66 3.98 -11.51
N ARG A 367 7.31 3.34 -12.63
CA ARG A 367 7.51 1.90 -12.87
C ARG A 367 8.05 1.63 -14.28
N ASN A 368 8.75 0.51 -14.41
CA ASN A 368 9.06 -0.06 -15.72
C ASN A 368 7.82 -0.82 -16.24
N PRO A 369 7.48 -0.74 -17.54
CA PRO A 369 6.39 -1.53 -18.11
C PRO A 369 6.61 -3.04 -17.91
N LEU A 370 5.54 -3.78 -17.60
CA LEU A 370 5.47 -5.24 -17.49
C LEU A 370 6.30 -5.91 -16.38
N VAL A 371 7.49 -5.40 -16.03
CA VAL A 371 8.40 -6.03 -15.07
C VAL A 371 9.01 -5.02 -14.10
N GLN A 372 8.91 -5.29 -12.79
CA GLN A 372 9.47 -4.43 -11.75
C GLN A 372 10.79 -4.97 -11.20
N THR A 373 11.08 -6.25 -11.44
CA THR A 373 12.29 -6.93 -10.97
C THR A 373 12.97 -7.70 -12.08
N THR A 374 14.29 -7.84 -12.02
CA THR A 374 15.06 -8.63 -13.00
C THR A 374 15.93 -9.68 -12.35
N PHE A 375 16.24 -10.73 -13.12
CA PHE A 375 17.17 -11.78 -12.73
C PHE A 375 18.15 -12.08 -13.85
N GLN A 376 19.43 -12.15 -13.52
CA GLN A 376 20.51 -12.45 -14.46
C GLN A 376 21.50 -13.46 -13.87
N LEU A 377 21.93 -14.42 -14.69
CA LEU A 377 23.07 -15.30 -14.40
C LEU A 377 24.19 -15.03 -15.40
N ILE A 378 25.35 -14.60 -14.91
CA ILE A 378 26.57 -14.34 -15.68
C ILE A 378 27.51 -15.55 -15.51
N ASN A 379 27.67 -16.32 -16.58
CA ASN A 379 28.50 -17.54 -16.61
C ASN A 379 29.62 -17.48 -17.66
N THR A 380 29.91 -16.29 -18.18
CA THR A 380 31.03 -16.07 -19.10
C THR A 380 32.31 -15.89 -18.27
N PRO A 381 33.40 -16.62 -18.58
CA PRO A 381 34.69 -16.37 -17.94
C PRO A 381 35.09 -14.91 -18.14
N ARG A 382 35.48 -14.21 -17.06
CA ARG A 382 36.23 -12.96 -17.21
C ARG A 382 37.54 -13.32 -17.90
N GLU A 383 37.69 -12.91 -19.16
CA GLU A 383 39.00 -12.93 -19.80
C GLU A 383 39.88 -11.89 -19.10
N ASP A 384 41.11 -12.25 -18.71
CA ASP A 384 42.11 -11.30 -18.23
C ASP A 384 42.53 -10.38 -19.40
N ILE A 385 41.73 -9.35 -19.72
CA ILE A 385 42.00 -8.49 -20.88
C ILE A 385 43.00 -7.39 -20.52
N ARG A 386 44.29 -7.73 -20.55
CA ARG A 386 45.38 -6.76 -20.35
C ARG A 386 45.60 -5.88 -21.57
N ILE A 387 45.74 -4.56 -21.40
CA ILE A 387 46.18 -3.65 -22.47
C ILE A 387 47.71 -3.63 -22.50
N GLY A 388 48.31 -4.23 -23.53
CA GLY A 388 49.77 -4.34 -23.64
C GLY A 388 50.38 -5.21 -22.53
N ALA A 389 51.34 -4.66 -21.79
CA ALA A 389 52.03 -5.31 -20.68
C ALA A 389 51.52 -4.87 -19.29
N THR A 390 50.40 -4.13 -19.22
CA THR A 390 49.86 -3.61 -17.97
C THR A 390 49.14 -4.68 -17.14
N THR A 391 49.09 -4.49 -15.83
CA THR A 391 48.16 -5.22 -14.95
C THR A 391 46.90 -4.39 -14.75
N GLU A 392 45.75 -5.04 -14.82
CA GLU A 392 44.44 -4.46 -14.60
C GLU A 392 43.99 -4.74 -13.16
N ASP A 393 43.58 -3.70 -12.44
CA ASP A 393 42.84 -3.83 -11.19
C ASP A 393 41.41 -3.37 -11.40
N GLU A 394 40.47 -3.95 -10.64
CA GLU A 394 39.09 -3.45 -10.59
C GLU A 394 39.09 -1.97 -10.16
N PHE A 395 38.64 -1.13 -11.09
CA PHE A 395 38.31 0.26 -10.84
C PHE A 395 36.80 0.40 -10.95
N ASP A 396 36.12 -0.02 -9.89
CA ASP A 396 34.66 0.06 -9.85
C ASP A 396 34.21 1.50 -9.58
N VAL A 397 33.24 1.94 -10.37
CA VAL A 397 32.54 3.19 -10.16
C VAL A 397 31.19 2.76 -9.62
N ASP A 398 30.94 2.98 -8.32
CA ASP A 398 29.71 2.52 -7.64
C ASP A 398 28.51 2.62 -8.57
N ALA A 399 27.74 1.54 -8.66
CA ALA A 399 26.51 1.46 -9.42
C ALA A 399 25.46 2.40 -8.82
N ASP A 400 25.58 3.70 -9.11
CA ASP A 400 24.69 4.76 -8.64
C ASP A 400 23.37 4.79 -9.45
N ILE A 401 23.19 3.91 -10.45
CA ILE A 401 22.04 3.90 -11.35
C ILE A 401 21.38 2.51 -11.37
N VAL A 402 20.08 2.45 -11.09
CA VAL A 402 19.24 1.24 -11.17
C VAL A 402 17.97 1.54 -11.97
N ARG A 403 17.49 0.57 -12.78
CA ARG A 403 16.36 0.77 -13.72
C ARG A 403 15.08 0.05 -13.30
N PHE A 404 15.21 -0.85 -12.35
CA PHE A 404 14.14 -1.67 -11.81
C PHE A 404 14.09 -1.47 -10.29
N ASP A 405 13.01 -1.91 -9.65
CA ASP A 405 12.89 -1.78 -8.21
C ASP A 405 13.95 -2.63 -7.50
N LEU A 406 14.15 -3.85 -8.01
CA LEU A 406 15.12 -4.83 -7.49
C LEU A 406 15.65 -5.72 -8.62
N GLU A 407 16.97 -5.87 -8.70
CA GLU A 407 17.66 -6.75 -9.64
C GLU A 407 18.49 -7.76 -8.87
N LEU A 408 18.45 -9.04 -9.27
CA LEU A 408 19.32 -10.08 -8.73
C LEU A 408 20.29 -10.57 -9.81
N HIS A 409 21.57 -10.33 -9.58
CA HIS A 409 22.66 -10.76 -10.46
C HIS A 409 23.42 -11.90 -9.78
N MET A 410 23.55 -13.02 -10.46
CA MET A 410 24.32 -14.19 -10.02
C MET A 410 25.51 -14.37 -10.95
N ILE A 411 26.70 -14.67 -10.42
CA ILE A 411 27.94 -14.81 -11.18
C ILE A 411 28.61 -16.14 -10.81
N GLU A 412 29.04 -16.90 -11.82
CA GLU A 412 29.89 -18.08 -11.60
C GLU A 412 31.37 -17.65 -11.48
N GLN A 413 31.95 -17.78 -10.29
CA GLN A 413 33.36 -17.45 -10.00
C GLN A 413 34.09 -18.69 -9.50
N GLY A 414 34.82 -19.36 -10.40
CA GLY A 414 35.49 -20.63 -10.08
C GLY A 414 34.50 -21.70 -9.64
N GLU A 415 34.66 -22.22 -8.41
CA GLU A 415 33.76 -23.23 -7.84
C GLU A 415 32.54 -22.61 -7.12
N GLN A 416 32.56 -21.31 -6.87
CA GLN A 416 31.54 -20.60 -6.09
C GLN A 416 30.57 -19.82 -6.99
N LEU A 417 29.40 -19.52 -6.43
CA LEU A 417 28.44 -18.58 -6.97
C LEU A 417 28.47 -17.31 -6.12
N GLU A 418 28.66 -16.17 -6.76
CA GLU A 418 28.52 -14.86 -6.15
C GLU A 418 27.17 -14.26 -6.56
N GLY A 419 26.58 -13.45 -5.69
CA GLY A 419 25.31 -12.79 -5.93
C GLY A 419 25.38 -11.32 -5.55
N ALA A 420 24.62 -10.49 -6.25
CA ALA A 420 24.43 -9.09 -5.92
C ALA A 420 22.97 -8.68 -6.14
N PHE A 421 22.38 -8.07 -5.13
CA PHE A 421 21.12 -7.35 -5.28
C PHE A 421 21.41 -5.88 -5.59
N ILE A 422 20.84 -5.37 -6.68
CA ILE A 422 20.85 -3.95 -7.02
C ILE A 422 19.43 -3.43 -6.81
N TYR A 423 19.26 -2.28 -6.16
CA TYR A 423 17.95 -1.83 -5.71
C TYR A 423 17.76 -0.32 -5.77
N ALA A 424 16.52 0.12 -5.96
CA ALA A 424 16.14 1.52 -5.92
C ALA A 424 16.15 2.06 -4.48
N ARG A 425 16.99 3.07 -4.20
CA ARG A 425 17.07 3.71 -2.87
C ARG A 425 15.82 4.52 -2.53
N ASP A 426 15.08 4.95 -3.54
CA ASP A 426 13.77 5.54 -3.38
C ASP A 426 12.79 4.61 -2.65
N LEU A 427 13.00 3.30 -2.73
CA LEU A 427 12.05 2.27 -2.31
C LEU A 427 12.55 1.42 -1.14
N PHE A 428 13.84 1.08 -1.13
CA PHE A 428 14.42 0.14 -0.17
C PHE A 428 15.61 0.72 0.60
N ASP A 429 15.78 0.31 1.85
CA ASP A 429 17.06 0.47 2.55
C ASP A 429 18.00 -0.69 2.28
N ALA A 430 19.30 -0.41 2.43
CA ALA A 430 20.36 -1.41 2.40
C ALA A 430 20.11 -2.59 3.36
N VAL A 431 19.51 -2.33 4.51
CA VAL A 431 19.22 -3.38 5.50
C VAL A 431 18.11 -4.32 5.03
N THR A 432 17.03 -3.81 4.40
CA THR A 432 15.98 -4.67 3.82
C THR A 432 16.57 -5.60 2.77
N VAL A 433 17.39 -5.06 1.87
CA VAL A 433 17.97 -5.84 0.77
C VAL A 433 18.99 -6.87 1.27
N ARG A 434 19.78 -6.52 2.29
CA ARG A 434 20.63 -7.50 2.98
C ARG A 434 19.83 -8.67 3.54
N VAL A 435 18.70 -8.40 4.21
CA VAL A 435 17.84 -9.46 4.76
C VAL A 435 17.17 -10.26 3.64
N LEU A 436 16.80 -9.64 2.51
CA LEU A 436 16.32 -10.37 1.33
C LEU A 436 17.39 -11.33 0.78
N ALA A 437 18.67 -10.94 0.79
CA ALA A 437 19.76 -11.83 0.42
C ALA A 437 19.91 -12.99 1.40
N GLU A 438 19.84 -12.74 2.71
CA GLU A 438 19.85 -13.78 3.75
C GLU A 438 18.69 -14.79 3.56
N ARG A 439 17.48 -14.30 3.24
CA ARG A 439 16.31 -15.13 2.91
C ARG A 439 16.51 -15.95 1.63
N PHE A 440 17.05 -15.32 0.59
CA PHE A 440 17.36 -16.02 -0.66
C PHE A 440 18.32 -17.19 -0.43
N VAL A 441 19.39 -16.98 0.35
CA VAL A 441 20.35 -18.03 0.71
C VAL A 441 19.66 -19.13 1.53
N ALA A 442 18.83 -18.79 2.53
CA ALA A 442 18.10 -19.78 3.33
C ALA A 442 17.13 -20.63 2.49
N ILE A 443 16.46 -20.02 1.50
CA ILE A 443 15.63 -20.73 0.53
C ILE A 443 16.49 -21.71 -0.29
N LEU A 444 17.63 -21.25 -0.82
CA LEU A 444 18.55 -22.10 -1.59
C LEU A 444 19.03 -23.30 -0.77
N GLU A 445 19.41 -23.10 0.49
CA GLU A 445 19.84 -24.16 1.41
C GLU A 445 18.73 -25.17 1.68
N THR A 446 17.49 -24.70 1.83
CA THR A 446 16.31 -25.56 2.05
C THR A 446 16.04 -26.44 0.83
N VAL A 447 15.99 -25.85 -0.36
CA VAL A 447 15.59 -26.59 -1.58
C VAL A 447 16.66 -27.57 -2.08
N VAL A 448 17.94 -27.36 -1.75
CA VAL A 448 18.97 -28.40 -2.01
C VAL A 448 18.89 -29.55 -1.02
N GLY A 449 18.21 -29.38 0.12
CA GLY A 449 17.93 -30.42 1.10
C GLY A 449 16.67 -31.21 0.75
N ASP A 450 15.59 -30.51 0.41
CA ASP A 450 14.31 -31.08 0.02
C ASP A 450 13.58 -30.17 -0.98
N VAL A 451 13.35 -30.65 -2.21
CA VAL A 451 12.56 -29.91 -3.21
C VAL A 451 11.05 -30.15 -3.09
N GLY A 452 10.63 -31.12 -2.28
CA GLY A 452 9.23 -31.40 -1.98
C GLY A 452 8.61 -30.40 -1.00
N VAL A 453 9.43 -29.51 -0.43
CA VAL A 453 8.97 -28.42 0.44
C VAL A 453 7.98 -27.52 -0.29
N ARG A 454 6.88 -27.16 0.37
CA ARG A 454 5.91 -26.20 -0.17
C ARG A 454 6.45 -24.78 -0.12
N LEU A 455 6.00 -23.93 -1.03
CA LEU A 455 6.42 -22.53 -1.04
C LEU A 455 6.09 -21.85 0.29
N SER A 456 4.95 -22.15 0.92
CA SER A 456 4.53 -21.65 2.23
C SER A 456 5.42 -22.06 3.41
N GLU A 457 6.15 -23.16 3.29
CA GLU A 457 7.04 -23.70 4.32
C GLU A 457 8.48 -23.18 4.20
N LEU A 458 8.80 -22.48 3.10
CA LEU A 458 10.12 -21.89 2.91
C LEU A 458 10.46 -20.88 4.02
N PRO A 459 11.72 -20.85 4.49
CA PRO A 459 12.12 -20.00 5.60
C PRO A 459 12.15 -18.52 5.18
N MET A 460 11.20 -17.74 5.70
CA MET A 460 11.12 -16.30 5.43
C MET A 460 11.59 -15.45 6.62
N VAL A 461 11.58 -16.01 7.82
CA VAL A 461 12.10 -15.36 9.04
C VAL A 461 13.52 -15.87 9.25
N VAL A 462 14.51 -14.99 9.15
CA VAL A 462 15.94 -15.36 9.19
C VAL A 462 16.69 -14.65 10.32
N GLY A 463 17.85 -15.20 10.69
CA GLY A 463 18.70 -14.62 11.73
C GLY A 463 17.99 -14.48 13.07
N GLY A 464 18.00 -13.27 13.63
CA GLY A 464 17.35 -12.94 14.90
C GLY A 464 15.89 -12.48 14.80
N GLU A 465 15.30 -12.44 13.59
CA GLU A 465 13.93 -11.91 13.39
C GLU A 465 12.88 -12.68 14.21
N TRP A 466 13.04 -14.00 14.36
CA TRP A 466 12.08 -14.80 15.14
C TRP A 466 12.04 -14.37 16.60
N THR A 467 13.22 -14.22 17.23
CA THR A 467 13.33 -13.74 18.61
C THR A 467 12.78 -12.33 18.75
N ASP A 468 13.01 -11.44 17.77
CA ASP A 468 12.42 -10.10 17.79
C ASP A 468 10.88 -10.13 17.75
N LEU A 469 10.33 -10.78 16.72
CA LEU A 469 8.89 -10.78 16.43
C LEU A 469 8.06 -11.58 17.44
N VAL A 470 8.59 -12.69 17.95
CA VAL A 470 7.86 -13.58 18.86
C VAL A 470 8.11 -13.21 20.32
N GLU A 471 9.35 -12.86 20.69
CA GLU A 471 9.71 -12.60 22.08
C GLU A 471 9.84 -11.11 22.40
N LEU A 472 10.78 -10.38 21.76
CA LEU A 472 11.19 -9.03 22.18
C LEU A 472 10.03 -8.03 22.10
N ARG A 473 9.33 -7.98 20.96
CA ARG A 473 8.17 -7.09 20.76
C ARG A 473 6.97 -7.44 21.64
N ASN A 474 6.96 -8.65 22.20
CA ASN A 474 5.94 -9.17 23.10
C ASN A 474 6.37 -9.17 24.58
N ARG A 475 7.48 -8.49 24.94
CA ARG A 475 7.89 -8.28 26.34
C ARG A 475 7.08 -7.16 27.00
N THR A 476 5.79 -7.41 27.15
CA THR A 476 4.81 -6.45 27.67
C THR A 476 4.42 -6.70 29.12
N ALA A 477 5.14 -7.58 29.83
CA ALA A 477 4.81 -7.95 31.19
C ALA A 477 4.71 -6.72 32.10
N MET A 478 3.55 -6.55 32.74
CA MET A 478 3.23 -5.43 33.62
C MET A 478 2.61 -6.00 34.89
N GLU A 479 3.11 -5.57 36.05
CA GLU A 479 2.55 -5.98 37.33
C GLU A 479 1.12 -5.45 37.49
N LEU A 480 0.19 -6.35 37.82
CA LEU A 480 -1.17 -5.97 38.17
C LEU A 480 -1.27 -5.83 39.69
N PRO A 481 -2.00 -4.81 40.19
CA PRO A 481 -2.24 -4.65 41.62
C PRO A 481 -3.11 -5.81 42.15
N GLY A 482 -2.47 -6.92 42.55
CA GLY A 482 -3.08 -8.05 43.26
C GLY A 482 -4.37 -8.61 42.63
N ALA A 483 -5.27 -9.13 43.47
CA ALA A 483 -6.60 -9.62 43.06
C ALA A 483 -7.64 -8.49 42.92
N ALA A 484 -7.21 -7.23 42.77
CA ALA A 484 -8.12 -6.09 42.72
C ALA A 484 -9.00 -6.14 41.45
N THR A 485 -10.30 -6.05 41.65
CA THR A 485 -11.28 -5.79 40.58
C THR A 485 -11.40 -4.28 40.37
N VAL A 486 -11.84 -3.84 39.19
CA VAL A 486 -12.10 -2.41 38.93
C VAL A 486 -13.03 -1.75 39.96
N VAL A 487 -13.97 -2.51 40.52
CA VAL A 487 -14.85 -2.01 41.61
C VAL A 487 -14.06 -1.78 42.89
N SER A 488 -13.16 -2.71 43.26
CA SER A 488 -12.35 -2.53 44.47
C SER A 488 -11.41 -1.32 44.37
N LEU A 489 -11.03 -0.90 43.15
CA LEU A 489 -10.26 0.34 42.94
C LEU A 489 -11.14 1.57 43.23
N LEU A 490 -12.38 1.60 42.74
CA LEU A 490 -13.34 2.66 43.04
C LEU A 490 -13.63 2.76 44.55
N GLU A 491 -13.81 1.62 45.22
CA GLU A 491 -14.05 1.57 46.66
C GLU A 491 -12.88 2.13 47.48
N GLN A 492 -11.63 1.86 47.07
CA GLN A 492 -10.46 2.45 47.70
C GLN A 492 -10.44 3.98 47.59
N TRP A 493 -10.90 4.53 46.46
CA TRP A 493 -11.01 5.98 46.29
C TRP A 493 -12.16 6.59 47.10
N ALA A 494 -13.29 5.87 47.24
CA ALA A 494 -14.36 6.26 48.15
C ALA A 494 -13.90 6.32 49.62
N ASP A 495 -12.97 5.46 50.02
CA ASP A 495 -12.37 5.48 51.37
C ASP A 495 -11.29 6.57 51.53
N ARG A 496 -10.45 6.76 50.50
CA ARG A 496 -9.28 7.66 50.58
C ARG A 496 -9.63 9.13 50.35
N THR A 497 -10.53 9.42 49.43
CA THR A 497 -10.93 10.78 49.04
C THR A 497 -12.45 10.87 48.85
N PRO A 498 -13.23 10.68 49.94
CA PRO A 498 -14.68 10.55 49.87
C PRO A 498 -15.39 11.75 49.24
N ASP A 499 -14.91 12.96 49.54
CA ASP A 499 -15.52 14.22 49.10
C ASP A 499 -15.08 14.66 47.70
N ALA A 500 -14.16 13.93 47.06
CA ALA A 500 -13.69 14.25 45.73
C ALA A 500 -14.78 13.92 44.68
N GLU A 501 -14.96 14.80 43.70
CA GLU A 501 -15.94 14.62 42.62
C GLU A 501 -15.59 13.39 41.77
N ALA A 502 -16.54 12.46 41.57
CA ALA A 502 -16.35 11.23 40.79
C ALA A 502 -17.05 11.30 39.44
N VAL A 503 -18.32 11.69 39.43
CA VAL A 503 -19.14 11.75 38.21
C VAL A 503 -19.96 13.04 38.15
N VAL A 504 -20.01 13.62 36.96
CA VAL A 504 -20.74 14.85 36.64
C VAL A 504 -21.63 14.60 35.42
N CYS A 505 -22.89 15.01 35.49
CA CYS A 505 -23.78 15.13 34.33
C CYS A 505 -24.64 16.37 34.53
N GLU A 506 -24.43 17.38 33.68
CA GLU A 506 -25.07 18.70 33.81
C GLU A 506 -24.92 19.30 35.23
N GLN A 507 -26.02 19.51 35.96
CA GLN A 507 -26.00 20.04 37.33
C GLN A 507 -25.87 18.94 38.40
N GLN A 508 -25.98 17.66 38.03
CA GLN A 508 -25.78 16.55 38.96
C GLN A 508 -24.29 16.24 39.10
N ARG A 509 -23.81 16.29 40.35
CA ARG A 509 -22.44 16.00 40.72
C ARG A 509 -22.48 15.02 41.88
N LEU A 510 -21.74 13.92 41.77
CA LEU A 510 -21.56 12.99 42.88
C LEU A 510 -20.09 12.94 43.28
N SER A 511 -19.84 12.99 44.59
CA SER A 511 -18.55 12.58 45.13
C SER A 511 -18.35 11.06 45.05
N TYR A 512 -17.14 10.57 45.28
CA TYR A 512 -16.89 9.13 45.38
C TYR A 512 -17.74 8.47 46.48
N ALA A 513 -17.90 9.11 47.63
CA ALA A 513 -18.73 8.58 48.71
C ALA A 513 -20.22 8.51 48.34
N GLU A 514 -20.73 9.53 47.64
CA GLU A 514 -22.13 9.55 47.19
C GLU A 514 -22.40 8.52 46.09
N LEU A 515 -21.46 8.36 45.15
CA LEU A 515 -21.52 7.33 44.13
C LEU A 515 -21.48 5.92 44.75
N ASP A 516 -20.55 5.67 45.68
CA ASP A 516 -20.43 4.37 46.36
C ASP A 516 -21.71 4.04 47.14
N ALA A 517 -22.25 4.98 47.91
CA ALA A 517 -23.44 4.77 48.71
C ALA A 517 -24.70 4.48 47.87
N TRP A 518 -24.89 5.21 46.76
CA TRP A 518 -26.01 4.95 45.86
C TRP A 518 -25.86 3.58 45.18
N ALA A 519 -24.67 3.28 44.66
CA ALA A 519 -24.41 1.98 44.03
C ALA A 519 -24.55 0.82 45.02
N ASN A 520 -24.16 0.97 46.29
CA ASN A 520 -24.35 -0.04 47.34
C ASN A 520 -25.84 -0.36 47.57
N GLY A 521 -26.70 0.66 47.65
CA GLY A 521 -28.13 0.45 47.83
C GLY A 521 -28.77 -0.33 46.67
N VAL A 522 -28.43 0.04 45.43
CA VAL A 522 -28.89 -0.69 44.23
C VAL A 522 -28.29 -2.10 44.20
N ALA A 523 -27.02 -2.27 44.56
CA ALA A 523 -26.38 -3.57 44.61
C ALA A 523 -27.08 -4.52 45.61
N TRP A 524 -27.52 -4.03 46.77
CA TRP A 524 -28.33 -4.84 47.70
C TRP A 524 -29.67 -5.27 47.12
N ARG A 525 -30.37 -4.38 46.38
CA ARG A 525 -31.62 -4.75 45.69
C ARG A 525 -31.36 -5.82 44.62
N LEU A 526 -30.24 -5.74 43.90
CA LEU A 526 -29.81 -6.76 42.94
C LEU A 526 -29.49 -8.09 43.62
N ARG A 527 -28.80 -8.07 44.77
CA ARG A 527 -28.52 -9.26 45.58
C ARG A 527 -29.80 -9.93 46.07
N ASP A 528 -30.77 -9.15 46.57
CA ASP A 528 -32.09 -9.65 46.96
C ASP A 528 -32.89 -10.18 45.75
N ALA A 529 -32.54 -9.73 44.54
CA ALA A 529 -33.06 -10.26 43.29
C ALA A 529 -32.34 -11.51 42.78
N GLY A 530 -31.26 -11.95 43.45
CA GLY A 530 -30.51 -13.15 43.12
C GLY A 530 -29.24 -12.92 42.31
N VAL A 531 -28.82 -11.68 42.08
CA VAL A 531 -27.57 -11.38 41.36
C VAL A 531 -26.37 -11.87 42.16
N GLY A 532 -25.41 -12.50 41.48
CA GLY A 532 -24.10 -12.86 42.02
C GLY A 532 -23.09 -13.09 40.89
N PRO A 533 -21.91 -13.66 41.21
CA PRO A 533 -20.91 -14.06 40.22
C PRO A 533 -21.53 -14.81 39.03
N GLU A 534 -21.13 -14.45 37.82
CA GLU A 534 -21.62 -15.01 36.53
C GLU A 534 -23.07 -14.69 36.16
N THR A 535 -23.78 -13.88 36.95
CA THR A 535 -25.14 -13.44 36.59
C THR A 535 -25.09 -12.22 35.66
N VAL A 536 -25.67 -12.32 34.47
CA VAL A 536 -25.80 -11.18 33.54
C VAL A 536 -27.04 -10.35 33.90
N VAL A 537 -26.87 -9.03 34.01
CA VAL A 537 -27.93 -8.07 34.31
C VAL A 537 -28.04 -7.05 33.17
N GLY A 538 -29.22 -6.96 32.56
CA GLY A 538 -29.49 -5.94 31.55
C GLY A 538 -29.61 -4.55 32.20
N ILE A 539 -29.01 -3.53 31.59
CA ILE A 539 -29.13 -2.13 32.00
C ILE A 539 -29.78 -1.36 30.85
N CYS A 540 -31.03 -0.96 31.03
CA CYS A 540 -31.79 -0.11 30.11
C CYS A 540 -32.17 1.18 30.86
N VAL A 541 -31.21 2.08 31.00
CA VAL A 541 -31.28 3.32 31.78
C VAL A 541 -30.85 4.46 30.86
N GLU A 542 -31.50 5.62 30.97
CA GLU A 542 -31.13 6.79 30.17
C GLU A 542 -29.71 7.26 30.48
N ARG A 543 -29.09 7.90 29.50
CA ARG A 543 -27.71 8.39 29.63
C ARG A 543 -27.61 9.47 30.70
N GLY A 544 -26.96 9.16 31.82
CA GLY A 544 -26.76 10.10 32.92
C GLY A 544 -26.07 9.45 34.12
N VAL A 545 -26.13 10.11 35.28
CA VAL A 545 -25.53 9.61 36.53
C VAL A 545 -26.13 8.24 36.92
N ALA A 546 -27.44 8.05 36.72
CA ALA A 546 -28.11 6.80 37.04
C ALA A 546 -27.55 5.59 36.27
N ALA A 547 -27.19 5.76 34.99
CA ALA A 547 -26.57 4.69 34.21
C ALA A 547 -25.19 4.29 34.75
N ILE A 548 -24.39 5.26 35.23
CA ILE A 548 -23.10 4.99 35.86
C ILE A 548 -23.29 4.24 37.18
N VAL A 549 -24.27 4.65 37.99
CA VAL A 549 -24.63 3.96 39.23
C VAL A 549 -25.09 2.53 38.94
N ALA A 550 -25.89 2.29 37.89
CA ALA A 550 -26.33 0.96 37.50
C ALA A 550 -25.14 0.04 37.19
N ILE A 551 -24.17 0.51 36.39
CA ILE A 551 -22.97 -0.26 36.04
C ILE A 551 -22.19 -0.61 37.31
N VAL A 552 -21.91 0.37 38.18
CA VAL A 552 -21.14 0.14 39.43
C VAL A 552 -21.90 -0.81 40.35
N ALA A 553 -23.23 -0.68 40.46
CA ALA A 553 -24.07 -1.51 41.31
C ALA A 553 -24.11 -2.98 40.87
N VAL A 554 -24.19 -3.25 39.56
CA VAL A 554 -24.14 -4.61 39.01
C VAL A 554 -22.81 -5.26 39.35
N LEU A 555 -21.70 -4.56 39.11
CA LEU A 555 -20.37 -5.09 39.41
C LEU A 555 -20.17 -5.31 40.92
N LYS A 556 -20.68 -4.41 41.79
CA LYS A 556 -20.69 -4.58 43.25
C LYS A 556 -21.52 -5.78 43.72
N ALA A 557 -22.63 -6.06 43.06
CA ALA A 557 -23.43 -7.25 43.33
C ALA A 557 -22.74 -8.55 42.86
N GLY A 558 -21.62 -8.43 42.14
CA GLY A 558 -20.85 -9.53 41.55
C GLY A 558 -21.35 -9.97 40.17
N GLY A 559 -22.33 -9.26 39.59
CA GLY A 559 -22.87 -9.57 38.26
C GLY A 559 -22.04 -8.97 37.13
N ALA A 560 -22.35 -9.41 35.90
CA ALA A 560 -21.86 -8.82 34.67
C ALA A 560 -22.93 -7.93 34.06
N TYR A 561 -22.60 -6.70 33.68
CA TYR A 561 -23.60 -5.82 33.06
C TYR A 561 -23.72 -6.05 31.54
N LEU A 562 -24.94 -5.96 31.04
CA LEU A 562 -25.28 -5.92 29.63
C LEU A 562 -25.92 -4.55 29.34
N PRO A 563 -25.21 -3.60 28.73
CA PRO A 563 -25.79 -2.31 28.39
C PRO A 563 -26.78 -2.45 27.23
N LEU A 564 -27.94 -1.81 27.37
CA LEU A 564 -29.03 -1.80 26.41
C LEU A 564 -29.43 -0.35 26.14
N ASP A 565 -29.56 0.02 24.87
CA ASP A 565 -29.99 1.36 24.46
C ASP A 565 -31.53 1.42 24.45
N PRO A 566 -32.18 2.29 25.24
CA PRO A 566 -33.63 2.46 25.22
C PRO A 566 -34.18 2.89 23.86
N GLY A 567 -33.35 3.47 22.99
CA GLY A 567 -33.71 3.82 21.62
C GLY A 567 -33.71 2.64 20.64
N HIS A 568 -33.21 1.47 21.04
CA HIS A 568 -33.28 0.27 20.18
C HIS A 568 -34.69 -0.35 20.18
N PRO A 569 -35.07 -1.05 19.09
CA PRO A 569 -36.33 -1.79 19.05
C PRO A 569 -36.45 -2.81 20.18
N ALA A 570 -37.64 -2.95 20.75
CA ALA A 570 -37.92 -3.86 21.87
C ALA A 570 -37.51 -5.31 21.56
N ASP A 571 -37.74 -5.80 20.34
CA ASP A 571 -37.35 -7.15 19.90
C ASP A 571 -35.83 -7.36 19.95
N ARG A 572 -35.05 -6.33 19.60
CA ARG A 572 -33.58 -6.39 19.66
C ARG A 572 -33.09 -6.49 21.10
N ILE A 573 -33.72 -5.74 22.02
CA ILE A 573 -33.42 -5.80 23.45
C ILE A 573 -33.81 -7.16 24.04
N ALA A 574 -35.03 -7.64 23.74
CA ALA A 574 -35.52 -8.94 24.20
C ALA A 574 -34.64 -10.09 23.70
N GLN A 575 -34.17 -10.02 22.45
CA GLN A 575 -33.26 -10.99 21.88
C GLN A 575 -31.90 -11.00 22.61
N ALA A 576 -31.32 -9.83 22.92
CA ALA A 576 -30.06 -9.74 23.64
C ALA A 576 -30.16 -10.30 25.09
N LEU A 577 -31.27 -10.01 25.77
CA LEU A 577 -31.58 -10.58 27.10
C LEU A 577 -31.72 -12.11 27.02
N THR A 578 -32.40 -12.61 26.00
CA THR A 578 -32.59 -14.05 25.77
C THR A 578 -31.27 -14.76 25.49
N ASP A 579 -30.44 -14.22 24.58
CA ASP A 579 -29.16 -14.82 24.18
C ASP A 579 -28.14 -14.86 25.34
N THR A 580 -28.26 -13.94 26.30
CA THR A 580 -27.43 -13.91 27.51
C THR A 580 -28.03 -14.66 28.70
N GLY A 581 -29.31 -15.04 28.63
CA GLY A 581 -30.04 -15.60 29.77
C GLY A 581 -30.27 -14.60 30.91
N ALA A 582 -30.20 -13.30 30.63
CA ALA A 582 -30.40 -12.26 31.63
C ALA A 582 -31.87 -12.24 32.10
N ALA A 583 -32.07 -12.55 33.38
CA ALA A 583 -33.40 -12.59 34.00
C ALA A 583 -33.74 -11.32 34.81
N ILE A 584 -32.82 -10.34 34.85
CA ILE A 584 -32.97 -9.10 35.62
C ILE A 584 -32.67 -7.91 34.69
N LEU A 585 -33.55 -6.93 34.70
CA LEU A 585 -33.42 -5.67 33.97
C LEU A 585 -33.43 -4.49 34.94
N LEU A 586 -32.34 -3.73 34.96
CA LEU A 586 -32.25 -2.42 35.62
C LEU A 586 -32.82 -1.32 34.71
N THR A 587 -33.66 -0.47 35.29
CA THR A 587 -34.29 0.68 34.61
C THR A 587 -34.36 1.88 35.56
N ASP A 588 -34.60 3.06 35.01
CA ASP A 588 -34.96 4.27 35.76
C ASP A 588 -36.45 4.62 35.56
N THR A 589 -36.88 5.70 36.21
CA THR A 589 -38.25 6.21 36.15
C THR A 589 -38.61 6.70 34.74
N GLU A 590 -37.65 7.28 34.00
CA GLU A 590 -37.85 7.85 32.67
C GLU A 590 -38.03 6.76 31.60
N SER A 591 -37.20 5.71 31.64
CA SER A 591 -37.32 4.52 30.78
C SER A 591 -38.41 3.56 31.25
N GLY A 592 -39.04 3.84 32.41
CA GLY A 592 -39.91 2.93 33.13
C GLY A 592 -41.16 2.45 32.37
N ALA A 593 -41.68 3.26 31.42
CA ALA A 593 -42.82 2.87 30.58
C ALA A 593 -42.39 1.95 29.42
N PHE A 594 -41.25 2.22 28.79
CA PHE A 594 -40.68 1.38 27.73
C PHE A 594 -40.22 0.03 28.28
N SER A 595 -39.53 0.03 29.43
CA SER A 595 -39.08 -1.20 30.09
C SER A 595 -40.24 -2.08 30.57
N ALA A 596 -41.40 -1.49 30.93
CA ALA A 596 -42.61 -2.26 31.23
C ALA A 596 -43.09 -3.08 30.01
N SER A 597 -43.07 -2.50 28.81
CA SER A 597 -43.48 -3.21 27.59
C SER A 597 -42.56 -4.40 27.24
N ILE A 598 -41.26 -4.28 27.54
CA ILE A 598 -40.28 -5.37 27.37
C ILE A 598 -40.54 -6.48 28.40
N VAL A 599 -40.78 -6.11 29.66
CA VAL A 599 -41.08 -7.06 30.73
C VAL A 599 -42.39 -7.82 30.45
N ASP A 600 -43.42 -7.13 29.96
CA ASP A 600 -44.69 -7.76 29.57
C ASP A 600 -44.50 -8.76 28.42
N SER A 601 -43.55 -8.49 27.53
CA SER A 601 -43.21 -9.35 26.39
C SER A 601 -42.29 -10.54 26.77
N MET A 602 -41.67 -10.51 27.95
CA MET A 602 -40.73 -11.54 28.44
C MET A 602 -41.12 -12.08 29.83
N PRO A 603 -42.00 -13.11 29.90
CA PRO A 603 -42.40 -13.72 31.16
C PRO A 603 -41.20 -14.23 31.97
N GLY A 604 -41.02 -13.72 33.19
CA GLY A 604 -39.93 -14.09 34.09
C GLY A 604 -38.79 -13.08 34.19
N LEU A 605 -38.79 -12.02 33.36
CA LEU A 605 -37.86 -10.90 33.50
C LEU A 605 -38.25 -10.04 34.72
N ARG A 606 -37.34 -9.91 35.69
CA ARG A 606 -37.55 -9.09 36.88
C ARG A 606 -36.97 -7.69 36.69
N ARG A 607 -37.83 -6.68 36.79
CA ARG A 607 -37.44 -5.27 36.82
C ARG A 607 -36.88 -4.88 38.20
N VAL A 608 -35.80 -4.11 38.21
CA VAL A 608 -35.23 -3.45 39.40
C VAL A 608 -34.96 -1.98 39.08
N ASP A 609 -35.38 -1.06 39.95
CA ASP A 609 -35.17 0.37 39.73
C ASP A 609 -33.83 0.86 40.31
N VAL A 610 -33.15 1.72 39.53
CA VAL A 610 -31.86 2.35 39.90
C VAL A 610 -32.03 3.59 40.79
N GLU A 611 -33.23 3.86 41.29
CA GLU A 611 -33.52 5.05 42.11
C GLU A 611 -32.66 5.11 43.39
N ARG A 612 -32.37 6.33 43.85
CA ARG A 612 -31.62 6.57 45.09
C ARG A 612 -32.27 5.85 46.27
N PRO A 613 -31.49 5.16 47.13
CA PRO A 613 -32.04 4.51 48.31
C PRO A 613 -32.65 5.54 49.27
N GLY A 614 -33.81 5.20 49.84
CA GLY A 614 -34.47 6.00 50.88
C GLY A 614 -33.74 5.95 52.23
N SER A 615 -34.11 6.83 53.16
CA SER A 615 -33.54 6.84 54.50
C SER A 615 -33.83 5.52 55.24
N GLY A 616 -32.78 4.76 55.60
CA GLY A 616 -32.89 3.48 56.29
C GLY A 616 -32.71 2.24 55.40
N GLU A 617 -32.56 2.41 54.09
CA GLU A 617 -32.08 1.33 53.21
C GLU A 617 -30.59 1.05 53.42
N ARG A 618 -30.15 -0.18 53.09
CA ARG A 618 -28.75 -0.59 53.22
C ARG A 618 -27.88 0.23 52.28
N SER A 619 -26.87 0.89 52.81
CA SER A 619 -25.88 1.69 52.06
C SER A 619 -24.44 1.21 52.27
N ASP A 620 -24.24 0.19 53.11
CA ASP A 620 -22.98 -0.51 53.30
C ASP A 620 -22.64 -1.41 52.10
N ARG A 621 -21.36 -1.71 51.93
CA ARG A 621 -20.88 -2.52 50.80
C ARG A 621 -21.38 -3.97 50.91
N PRO A 622 -21.99 -4.54 49.86
CA PRO A 622 -22.35 -5.95 49.86
C PRO A 622 -21.09 -6.82 49.88
N MET A 623 -21.01 -7.76 50.83
CA MET A 623 -19.90 -8.71 50.90
C MET A 623 -20.07 -9.81 49.84
N VAL A 624 -19.38 -9.66 48.71
CA VAL A 624 -19.39 -10.63 47.60
C VAL A 624 -17.96 -10.99 47.22
N GLU A 625 -17.67 -12.29 47.08
CA GLU A 625 -16.38 -12.75 46.56
C GLU A 625 -16.42 -12.66 45.02
N ILE A 626 -15.72 -11.67 44.46
CA ILE A 626 -15.56 -11.49 43.01
C ILE A 626 -14.16 -11.95 42.62
N ARG A 627 -14.07 -12.94 41.72
CA ARG A 627 -12.79 -13.47 41.25
C ARG A 627 -12.36 -12.80 39.94
N PRO A 628 -11.06 -12.68 39.66
CA PRO A 628 -10.58 -12.07 38.41
C PRO A 628 -11.10 -12.76 37.13
N GLY A 629 -11.37 -14.06 37.19
CA GLY A 629 -11.95 -14.81 36.06
C GLY A 629 -13.46 -14.66 35.90
N ASN A 630 -14.16 -13.95 36.79
CA ASN A 630 -15.59 -13.74 36.65
C ASN A 630 -15.92 -12.76 35.52
N ALA A 631 -17.06 -12.97 34.87
CA ALA A 631 -17.58 -12.05 33.85
C ALA A 631 -17.86 -10.67 34.46
N ALA A 632 -17.41 -9.61 33.81
CA ALA A 632 -17.62 -8.23 34.21
C ALA A 632 -18.65 -7.52 33.32
N TYR A 633 -18.63 -7.80 32.01
CA TYR A 633 -19.66 -7.30 31.10
C TYR A 633 -19.87 -8.23 29.90
N VAL A 634 -21.02 -8.03 29.25
CA VAL A 634 -21.33 -8.58 27.93
C VAL A 634 -21.72 -7.44 27.01
N ILE A 635 -20.97 -7.25 25.91
CA ILE A 635 -21.27 -6.27 24.88
C ILE A 635 -21.50 -7.00 23.56
N PHE A 636 -22.58 -6.67 22.85
CA PHE A 636 -22.90 -7.27 21.56
C PHE A 636 -22.19 -6.56 20.42
N THR A 637 -21.59 -7.34 19.53
CA THR A 637 -21.03 -6.88 18.26
C THR A 637 -21.82 -7.46 17.09
N SER A 638 -21.74 -6.84 15.91
CA SER A 638 -22.29 -7.37 14.66
C SER A 638 -21.66 -8.72 14.33
N GLY A 639 -22.44 -9.61 13.73
CA GLY A 639 -22.02 -10.99 13.47
C GLY A 639 -22.09 -11.35 11.99
N SER A 640 -21.01 -11.92 11.46
CA SER A 640 -20.93 -12.46 10.09
C SER A 640 -22.05 -13.44 9.67
N THR A 641 -22.77 -14.03 10.62
CA THR A 641 -23.91 -14.93 10.36
C THR A 641 -25.27 -14.20 10.41
N GLY A 642 -25.26 -12.87 10.40
CA GLY A 642 -26.44 -12.01 10.52
C GLY A 642 -27.11 -11.99 11.89
N ARG A 643 -26.47 -12.50 12.94
CA ARG A 643 -26.94 -12.41 14.33
C ARG A 643 -25.86 -11.78 15.20
N PRO A 644 -26.18 -10.74 15.99
CA PRO A 644 -25.25 -10.15 16.95
C PRO A 644 -24.65 -11.19 17.90
N LYS A 645 -23.38 -10.99 18.29
CA LYS A 645 -22.62 -11.89 19.16
C LYS A 645 -22.24 -11.16 20.45
N GLY A 646 -22.67 -11.67 21.60
CA GLY A 646 -22.31 -11.10 22.90
C GLY A 646 -20.91 -11.53 23.32
N VAL A 647 -19.96 -10.59 23.40
CA VAL A 647 -18.59 -10.82 23.86
C VAL A 647 -18.54 -10.77 25.38
N VAL A 648 -18.06 -11.84 26.01
CA VAL A 648 -17.95 -11.94 27.48
C VAL A 648 -16.55 -11.54 27.92
N VAL A 649 -16.43 -10.41 28.62
CA VAL A 649 -15.16 -9.89 29.15
C VAL A 649 -15.10 -10.10 30.66
N GLU A 650 -13.90 -10.47 31.13
CA GLU A 650 -13.66 -10.82 32.53
C GLU A 650 -13.03 -9.67 33.31
N HIS A 651 -13.17 -9.70 34.63
CA HIS A 651 -12.58 -8.69 35.52
C HIS A 651 -11.07 -8.54 35.35
N ARG A 652 -10.33 -9.63 35.11
CA ARG A 652 -8.87 -9.58 34.90
C ARG A 652 -8.48 -8.78 33.66
N SER A 653 -9.25 -8.87 32.58
CA SER A 653 -8.97 -8.15 31.34
C SER A 653 -9.23 -6.66 31.53
N LEU A 654 -10.28 -6.31 32.26
CA LEU A 654 -10.57 -4.93 32.66
C LEU A 654 -9.50 -4.35 33.60
N SER A 655 -9.11 -5.09 34.64
CA SER A 655 -8.07 -4.65 35.56
C SER A 655 -6.73 -4.47 34.84
N ASN A 656 -6.42 -5.32 33.85
CA ASN A 656 -5.26 -5.14 32.99
C ASN A 656 -5.31 -3.83 32.20
N LEU A 657 -6.46 -3.53 31.58
CA LEU A 657 -6.62 -2.28 30.84
C LEU A 657 -6.56 -1.05 31.76
N CYS A 658 -7.22 -1.02 32.93
CA CYS A 658 -7.08 0.12 33.87
C CYS A 658 -5.62 0.29 34.30
N ALA A 659 -4.91 -0.79 34.64
CA ALA A 659 -3.51 -0.70 35.05
C ALA A 659 -2.62 -0.09 33.94
N PHE A 660 -2.83 -0.50 32.68
CA PHE A 660 -2.11 0.06 31.54
C PHE A 660 -2.45 1.54 31.34
N LEU A 661 -3.75 1.87 31.31
CA LEU A 661 -4.21 3.25 31.11
C LEU A 661 -3.67 4.18 32.21
N SER A 662 -3.77 3.77 33.48
CA SER A 662 -3.26 4.55 34.63
C SER A 662 -1.73 4.68 34.66
N GLY A 663 -1.00 3.68 34.18
CA GLY A 663 0.47 3.73 34.15
C GLY A 663 1.06 4.40 32.90
N GLY A 664 0.32 4.42 31.79
CA GLY A 664 0.83 4.85 30.49
C GLY A 664 0.21 6.15 29.96
N ILE A 665 -1.10 6.34 30.09
CA ILE A 665 -1.82 7.46 29.45
C ILE A 665 -2.23 8.51 30.47
N TYR A 666 -2.88 8.11 31.56
CA TYR A 666 -3.39 9.04 32.56
C TYR A 666 -2.32 9.39 33.60
N PRO A 667 -2.32 10.62 34.16
CA PRO A 667 -1.45 10.95 35.29
C PRO A 667 -1.83 10.15 36.53
N ASP A 668 -0.90 10.01 37.48
CA ASP A 668 -1.22 9.45 38.80
C ASP A 668 -2.27 10.33 39.48
N ALA A 669 -3.48 9.77 39.69
CA ALA A 669 -4.61 10.44 40.32
C ALA A 669 -4.31 10.90 41.75
N GLY A 670 -3.33 10.32 42.44
CA GLY A 670 -2.83 10.78 43.73
C GLY A 670 -2.03 12.08 43.67
N VAL A 671 -1.53 12.44 42.49
CA VAL A 671 -0.78 13.68 42.22
C VAL A 671 -1.66 14.70 41.50
N SER A 672 -2.32 14.29 40.42
CA SER A 672 -3.19 15.16 39.62
C SER A 672 -4.33 14.36 39.00
N ARG A 673 -5.55 14.89 39.07
CA ARG A 673 -6.75 14.24 38.57
C ARG A 673 -7.17 14.87 37.24
N SER A 674 -7.27 14.06 36.20
CA SER A 674 -7.87 14.45 34.93
C SER A 674 -9.41 14.37 34.93
N THR A 675 -10.02 15.15 34.05
CA THR A 675 -11.43 15.12 33.72
C THR A 675 -11.62 14.45 32.35
N VAL A 676 -12.42 13.38 32.30
CA VAL A 676 -12.61 12.54 31.11
C VAL A 676 -14.06 12.62 30.63
N GLY A 677 -14.26 12.93 29.36
CA GLY A 677 -15.59 12.96 28.75
C GLY A 677 -16.07 11.56 28.34
N LEU A 678 -17.21 11.12 28.88
CA LEU A 678 -17.93 9.94 28.39
C LEU A 678 -18.80 10.34 27.20
N PHE A 679 -18.25 10.24 26.00
CA PHE A 679 -18.93 10.47 24.72
C PHE A 679 -19.47 9.17 24.09
N ALA A 680 -18.80 8.03 24.21
CA ALA A 680 -19.23 6.81 23.50
C ALA A 680 -20.56 6.25 24.03
N SER A 681 -21.40 5.73 23.14
CA SER A 681 -22.64 5.05 23.59
C SER A 681 -22.29 3.86 24.49
N LEU A 682 -23.08 3.64 25.54
CA LEU A 682 -22.82 2.61 26.56
C LEU A 682 -22.89 1.19 26.00
N VAL A 683 -23.55 0.98 24.85
CA VAL A 683 -23.58 -0.31 24.16
C VAL A 683 -22.31 -0.60 23.36
N PHE A 684 -21.36 0.35 23.31
CA PHE A 684 -20.03 0.18 22.71
C PHE A 684 -18.96 0.09 23.79
N ASP A 685 -17.99 -0.78 23.57
CA ASP A 685 -16.89 -1.04 24.49
C ASP A 685 -15.92 0.14 24.65
N SER A 686 -15.84 1.07 23.68
CA SER A 686 -15.14 2.36 23.84
C SER A 686 -15.64 3.15 25.06
N SER A 687 -16.92 3.01 25.44
CA SER A 687 -17.44 3.61 26.68
C SER A 687 -16.74 3.04 27.92
N VAL A 688 -16.34 1.77 27.90
CA VAL A 688 -15.63 1.12 29.00
C VAL A 688 -14.28 1.80 29.24
N LYS A 689 -13.49 2.08 28.19
CA LYS A 689 -12.24 2.85 28.33
C LYS A 689 -12.50 4.20 28.99
N GLN A 690 -13.57 4.90 28.61
CA GLN A 690 -13.89 6.22 29.16
C GLN A 690 -14.34 6.15 30.63
N LEU A 691 -14.93 5.03 31.06
CA LEU A 691 -15.33 4.77 32.46
C LEU A 691 -14.16 4.41 33.38
N LEU A 692 -13.16 3.69 32.87
CA LEU A 692 -12.05 3.18 33.68
C LEU A 692 -11.30 4.27 34.48
N PRO A 693 -10.96 5.45 33.93
CA PRO A 693 -10.28 6.50 34.68
C PRO A 693 -10.97 6.88 35.99
N MET A 694 -12.31 6.90 36.03
CA MET A 694 -13.07 7.13 37.26
C MET A 694 -12.85 6.01 38.28
N MET A 695 -12.78 4.76 37.84
CA MET A 695 -12.45 3.63 38.73
C MET A 695 -11.04 3.79 39.31
N CYS A 696 -10.14 4.46 38.58
CA CYS A 696 -8.76 4.66 38.97
C CYS A 696 -8.52 6.07 39.64
N GLY A 697 -9.57 6.85 39.96
CA GLY A 697 -9.49 8.07 40.79
C GLY A 697 -9.75 9.41 40.07
N HIS A 698 -9.98 9.41 38.76
CA HIS A 698 -10.24 10.62 37.95
C HIS A 698 -11.69 11.10 38.03
N VAL A 699 -12.06 12.15 37.28
CA VAL A 699 -13.43 12.67 37.20
C VAL A 699 -14.06 12.28 35.87
N LEU A 700 -15.27 11.73 35.89
CA LEU A 700 -16.03 11.38 34.69
C LEU A 700 -17.11 12.43 34.41
N HIS A 701 -17.12 12.98 33.20
CA HIS A 701 -18.22 13.83 32.71
C HIS A 701 -19.08 13.04 31.73
N VAL A 702 -20.30 12.71 32.13
CA VAL A 702 -21.29 12.09 31.25
C VAL A 702 -21.87 13.17 30.35
N ILE A 703 -21.49 13.14 29.07
CA ILE A 703 -21.93 14.12 28.08
C ILE A 703 -23.42 13.86 27.73
N PRO A 704 -24.34 14.81 27.88
CA PRO A 704 -25.74 14.58 27.55
C PRO A 704 -25.96 14.23 26.07
N GLU A 705 -26.98 13.44 25.75
CA GLU A 705 -27.28 13.04 24.36
C GLU A 705 -27.59 14.26 23.46
N SER A 706 -28.21 15.31 24.00
CA SER A 706 -28.44 16.58 23.32
C SER A 706 -27.16 17.27 22.88
N VAL A 707 -26.12 17.26 23.73
CA VAL A 707 -24.78 17.80 23.43
C VAL A 707 -24.05 16.91 22.44
N ARG A 708 -24.21 15.59 22.56
CA ARG A 708 -23.54 14.57 21.73
C ARG A 708 -23.88 14.69 20.24
N ARG A 709 -25.08 15.18 19.92
CA ARG A 709 -25.61 15.32 18.55
C ARG A 709 -25.21 16.62 17.85
N ASP A 710 -24.69 17.60 18.59
CA ASP A 710 -24.24 18.89 18.06
C ASP A 710 -22.74 19.08 18.34
N THR A 711 -21.93 18.98 17.30
CA THR A 711 -20.47 19.01 17.42
C THR A 711 -19.94 20.35 17.92
N ARG A 712 -20.61 21.47 17.63
CA ARG A 712 -20.23 22.80 18.12
C ARG A 712 -20.55 22.93 19.60
N GLU A 713 -21.72 22.46 20.01
CA GLU A 713 -22.09 22.47 21.42
C GLU A 713 -21.20 21.50 22.22
N LEU A 714 -20.78 20.38 21.63
CA LEU A 714 -19.80 19.48 22.21
C LEU A 714 -18.43 20.16 22.42
N VAL A 715 -17.89 20.86 21.42
CA VAL A 715 -16.65 21.64 21.58
C VAL A 715 -16.81 22.70 22.69
N SER A 716 -17.96 23.36 22.74
CA SER A 716 -18.28 24.33 23.79
C SER A 716 -18.36 23.69 25.17
N TYR A 717 -18.95 22.50 25.27
CA TYR A 717 -19.02 21.70 26.49
C TYR A 717 -17.63 21.25 26.96
N VAL A 718 -16.78 20.78 26.06
CA VAL A 718 -15.38 20.39 26.36
C VAL A 718 -14.63 21.54 27.04
N ARG A 719 -14.75 22.76 26.49
CA ARG A 719 -14.09 23.95 27.05
C ARG A 719 -14.68 24.38 28.39
N ARG A 720 -16.01 24.53 28.49
CA ARG A 720 -16.67 24.99 29.73
C ARG A 720 -16.58 23.97 30.85
N GLY A 721 -16.58 22.68 30.50
CA GLY A 721 -16.48 21.55 31.42
C GLY A 721 -15.05 21.23 31.84
N GLY A 722 -14.03 21.84 31.21
CA GLY A 722 -12.62 21.58 31.50
C GLY A 722 -12.23 20.13 31.23
N ILE A 723 -12.69 19.56 30.11
CA ILE A 723 -12.38 18.17 29.76
C ILE A 723 -10.92 18.08 29.33
N ASP A 724 -10.11 17.33 30.07
CA ASP A 724 -8.68 17.15 29.80
C ASP A 724 -8.44 16.10 28.71
N ILE A 725 -9.33 15.11 28.62
CA ILE A 725 -9.16 13.94 27.75
C ILE A 725 -10.46 13.63 27.03
N MET A 726 -10.38 13.59 25.70
CA MET A 726 -11.49 13.27 24.81
C MET A 726 -11.15 12.02 23.98
N ASP A 727 -12.03 11.03 24.03
CA ASP A 727 -11.96 9.84 23.18
C ASP A 727 -12.89 10.02 21.98
N ALA A 728 -12.37 9.78 20.78
CA ALA A 728 -13.10 10.01 19.53
C ALA A 728 -12.64 9.07 18.42
N THR A 729 -13.55 8.78 17.49
CA THR A 729 -13.17 8.16 16.23
C THR A 729 -12.43 9.19 15.36
N PRO A 730 -11.54 8.77 14.45
CA PRO A 730 -10.91 9.67 13.48
C PRO A 730 -11.89 10.57 12.72
N SER A 731 -13.03 10.01 12.28
CA SER A 731 -14.08 10.78 11.61
C SER A 731 -14.67 11.88 12.50
N LEU A 732 -14.98 11.57 13.76
CA LEU A 732 -15.50 12.55 14.71
C LEU A 732 -14.43 13.61 15.07
N ALA A 733 -13.19 13.18 15.31
CA ALA A 733 -12.11 14.07 15.66
C ALA A 733 -11.90 15.16 14.59
N ARG A 734 -11.98 14.82 13.29
CA ARG A 734 -11.93 15.82 12.22
C ARG A 734 -12.99 16.91 12.37
N VAL A 735 -14.24 16.49 12.55
CA VAL A 735 -15.36 17.43 12.68
C VAL A 735 -15.18 18.31 13.92
N LEU A 736 -14.78 17.73 15.05
CA LEU A 736 -14.53 18.50 16.27
C LEU A 736 -13.38 19.50 16.11
N ILE A 737 -12.28 19.10 15.47
CA ILE A 737 -11.16 20.01 15.22
C ILE A 737 -11.58 21.13 14.27
N ASP A 738 -12.38 20.84 13.24
CA ASP A 738 -12.89 21.85 12.31
C ASP A 738 -13.89 22.81 12.97
N ASP A 739 -14.65 22.36 13.96
CA ASP A 739 -15.46 23.19 14.85
C ASP A 739 -14.64 23.86 15.98
N GLY A 740 -13.32 23.71 15.97
CA GLY A 740 -12.38 24.45 16.79
C GLY A 740 -11.93 23.76 18.08
N LEU A 741 -12.03 22.44 18.22
CA LEU A 741 -11.58 21.70 19.42
C LEU A 741 -10.16 22.09 19.88
N LEU A 742 -9.27 22.42 18.92
CA LEU A 742 -7.87 22.77 19.16
C LEU A 742 -7.59 24.29 19.26
N ASP A 743 -8.60 25.14 19.14
CA ASP A 743 -8.43 26.61 19.10
C ASP A 743 -8.33 27.27 20.49
N GLY A 744 -8.40 26.49 21.57
CA GLY A 744 -8.40 26.99 22.95
C GLY A 744 -7.01 27.20 23.54
N GLU A 745 -6.91 27.99 24.62
CA GLU A 745 -5.68 28.12 25.42
C GLU A 745 -5.26 26.80 26.08
N THR A 746 -6.25 25.96 26.40
CA THR A 746 -6.07 24.58 26.85
C THR A 746 -6.77 23.67 25.84
N VAL A 747 -6.02 22.69 25.32
CA VAL A 747 -6.52 21.71 24.36
C VAL A 747 -6.63 20.35 25.04
N PRO A 748 -7.73 19.60 24.83
CA PRO A 748 -7.84 18.26 25.37
C PRO A 748 -6.84 17.34 24.66
N ARG A 749 -6.32 16.38 25.41
CA ARG A 749 -5.64 15.23 24.82
C ARG A 749 -6.67 14.38 24.07
N VAL A 750 -6.38 14.04 22.81
CA VAL A 750 -7.26 13.21 22.00
C VAL A 750 -6.77 11.76 22.01
N LEU A 751 -7.68 10.85 22.36
CA LEU A 751 -7.50 9.42 22.18
C LEU A 751 -8.28 9.01 20.94
N LEU A 752 -7.58 8.62 19.88
CA LEU A 752 -8.18 8.07 18.67
C LEU A 752 -8.36 6.56 18.81
N GLY A 753 -9.43 6.04 18.20
CA GLY A 753 -9.63 4.61 18.06
C GLY A 753 -10.84 4.27 17.20
N GLY A 754 -11.00 2.99 16.90
CA GLY A 754 -12.17 2.50 16.18
C GLY A 754 -12.10 2.61 14.65
N GLU A 755 -11.24 3.46 14.06
CA GLU A 755 -11.05 3.57 12.59
C GLU A 755 -9.57 3.75 12.23
N ALA A 756 -9.25 3.62 10.94
CA ALA A 756 -7.94 3.98 10.43
C ALA A 756 -7.72 5.51 10.50
N VAL A 757 -6.50 5.92 10.82
CA VAL A 757 -6.09 7.33 10.90
C VAL A 757 -5.27 7.66 9.67
N ASP A 758 -5.56 8.78 9.01
CA ASP A 758 -4.74 9.26 7.90
C ASP A 758 -3.64 10.23 8.36
N GLN A 759 -2.65 10.47 7.49
CA GLN A 759 -1.53 11.34 7.80
C GLN A 759 -1.98 12.76 8.15
N GLN A 760 -3.02 13.28 7.50
CA GLN A 760 -3.50 14.65 7.74
C GLN A 760 -4.02 14.83 9.16
N LEU A 761 -4.84 13.92 9.67
CA LEU A 761 -5.34 13.99 11.04
C LEU A 761 -4.20 13.75 12.05
N TRP A 762 -3.30 12.81 11.76
CA TRP A 762 -2.12 12.53 12.58
C TRP A 762 -1.27 13.78 12.79
N ASP A 763 -0.90 14.48 11.71
CA ASP A 763 -0.08 15.69 11.77
C ASP A 763 -0.77 16.82 12.54
N ARG A 764 -2.08 17.03 12.34
CA ARG A 764 -2.85 18.06 13.08
C ARG A 764 -2.82 17.84 14.59
N LEU A 765 -2.88 16.58 15.03
CA LEU A 765 -2.85 16.23 16.45
C LEU A 765 -1.43 16.22 17.01
N ALA A 766 -0.44 15.82 16.20
CA ALA A 766 0.97 15.83 16.57
C ALA A 766 1.50 17.24 16.87
N ASP A 767 0.93 18.26 16.23
CA ASP A 767 1.31 19.68 16.43
C ASP A 767 0.72 20.30 17.71
N THR A 768 -0.09 19.57 18.48
CA THR A 768 -0.75 20.09 19.69
C THR A 768 0.12 19.99 20.94
N ALA A 769 -0.13 20.89 21.91
CA ALA A 769 0.52 20.85 23.21
C ALA A 769 -0.04 19.71 24.08
N GLY A 770 0.58 18.54 24.01
CA GLY A 770 0.21 17.36 24.79
C GLY A 770 0.18 16.09 23.94
N ALA A 771 0.61 14.96 24.50
CA ALA A 771 0.68 13.70 23.77
C ALA A 771 -0.73 13.14 23.50
N SER A 772 -1.20 13.21 22.25
CA SER A 772 -2.38 12.46 21.77
C SER A 772 -1.98 11.04 21.38
N TYR A 773 -2.94 10.11 21.37
CA TYR A 773 -2.65 8.69 21.16
C TYR A 773 -3.63 8.07 20.16
N ASN A 774 -3.13 7.15 19.35
CA ASN A 774 -3.95 6.24 18.55
C ASN A 774 -3.99 4.89 19.25
N LEU A 775 -5.18 4.37 19.53
CA LEU A 775 -5.39 3.07 20.15
C LEU A 775 -6.16 2.15 19.20
N TYR A 776 -5.83 0.87 19.26
CA TYR A 776 -6.47 -0.16 18.46
C TYR A 776 -6.76 -1.38 19.32
N GLY A 777 -7.98 -1.89 19.22
CA GLY A 777 -8.35 -3.21 19.70
C GLY A 777 -9.74 -3.61 19.21
N PRO A 778 -9.97 -4.91 18.98
CA PRO A 778 -11.32 -5.44 18.84
C PRO A 778 -11.95 -5.67 20.22
N THR A 779 -13.29 -5.70 20.28
CA THR A 779 -14.04 -5.98 21.52
C THR A 779 -13.65 -7.31 22.15
N GLU A 780 -13.32 -8.31 21.33
CA GLU A 780 -12.84 -9.62 21.75
C GLU A 780 -11.49 -9.60 22.48
N CYS A 781 -10.79 -8.47 22.48
CA CYS A 781 -9.52 -8.26 23.18
C CYS A 781 -9.59 -7.12 24.22
N THR A 782 -10.79 -6.83 24.70
CA THR A 782 -11.06 -5.84 25.76
C THR A 782 -10.62 -4.43 25.38
N VAL A 783 -11.41 -3.81 24.49
CA VAL A 783 -11.31 -2.41 24.07
C VAL A 783 -10.04 -2.08 23.26
N ASP A 784 -8.87 -2.08 23.89
CA ASP A 784 -7.61 -1.69 23.26
C ASP A 784 -6.48 -2.69 23.56
N THR A 785 -5.76 -3.08 22.51
CA THR A 785 -4.66 -4.06 22.53
C THR A 785 -3.33 -3.46 22.13
N THR A 786 -3.32 -2.46 21.25
CA THR A 786 -2.11 -1.76 20.83
C THR A 786 -2.32 -0.26 20.91
N TRP A 787 -1.23 0.49 21.01
CA TRP A 787 -1.26 1.94 21.13
C TRP A 787 -0.02 2.57 20.48
N ALA A 788 -0.20 3.79 19.97
CA ALA A 788 0.84 4.64 19.43
C ALA A 788 0.70 6.07 19.96
N ALA A 789 1.81 6.68 20.35
CA ALA A 789 1.88 8.13 20.52
C ALA A 789 1.79 8.82 19.15
N ILE A 790 0.98 9.87 19.05
CA ILE A 790 0.85 10.67 17.84
C ILE A 790 1.97 11.73 17.86
N GLU A 791 3.02 11.46 17.09
CA GLU A 791 4.24 12.28 17.03
C GLU A 791 4.48 12.83 15.62
N SER A 792 5.07 14.02 15.54
CA SER A 792 5.35 14.71 14.29
C SER A 792 6.44 13.98 13.51
N GLY A 793 6.28 13.89 12.18
CA GLY A 793 7.22 13.19 11.30
C GLY A 793 7.10 11.67 11.31
N CYS A 794 6.14 11.10 12.05
CA CYS A 794 5.82 9.68 12.02
C CYS A 794 4.59 9.41 11.12
N SER A 795 4.53 8.21 10.55
CA SER A 795 3.35 7.74 9.82
C SER A 795 2.30 7.15 10.77
N PRO A 796 1.00 7.23 10.43
CA PRO A 796 -0.06 6.60 11.20
C PRO A 796 0.21 5.11 11.42
N SER A 797 0.12 4.70 12.67
CA SER A 797 0.32 3.31 13.07
C SER A 797 -0.63 2.94 14.21
N ILE A 798 -0.87 1.64 14.38
CA ILE A 798 -1.54 1.11 15.58
C ILE A 798 -0.52 0.80 16.69
N GLY A 799 0.76 1.03 16.42
CA GLY A 799 1.84 1.11 17.40
C GLY A 799 2.28 -0.24 17.95
N VAL A 800 2.38 -0.35 19.27
CA VAL A 800 2.93 -1.52 19.99
C VAL A 800 1.88 -2.09 20.95
N PRO A 801 1.97 -3.38 21.33
CA PRO A 801 1.03 -3.97 22.28
C PRO A 801 1.04 -3.29 23.66
N VAL A 802 -0.13 -3.22 24.29
CA VAL A 802 -0.32 -2.75 25.67
C VAL A 802 0.19 -3.76 26.70
N GLY A 803 0.19 -3.38 27.97
CA GLY A 803 0.64 -4.23 29.08
C GLY A 803 -0.06 -5.60 29.11
N ASN A 804 0.72 -6.67 29.32
CA ASN A 804 0.33 -8.08 29.32
C ASN A 804 -0.40 -8.58 28.05
N SER A 805 -0.35 -7.83 26.95
CA SER A 805 -0.86 -8.25 25.65
C SER A 805 0.27 -8.71 24.74
N ARG A 806 -0.04 -9.66 23.85
CA ARG A 806 0.90 -10.16 22.84
C ARG A 806 0.25 -10.07 21.48
N VAL A 807 1.04 -9.78 20.47
CA VAL A 807 0.58 -9.69 19.08
C VAL A 807 1.52 -10.46 18.17
N TYR A 808 0.92 -11.16 17.21
CA TYR A 808 1.60 -11.92 16.19
C TYR A 808 1.00 -11.57 14.84
N VAL A 809 1.84 -11.36 13.84
CA VAL A 809 1.39 -11.18 12.46
C VAL A 809 1.66 -12.48 11.74
N LEU A 810 0.61 -13.17 11.30
CA LEU A 810 0.71 -14.47 10.66
C LEU A 810 0.41 -14.36 9.17
N ASP A 811 1.20 -15.04 8.34
CA ASP A 811 0.89 -15.19 6.92
C ASP A 811 -0.32 -16.13 6.72
N ARG A 812 -0.79 -16.26 5.47
CA ARG A 812 -1.96 -17.10 5.12
C ARG A 812 -1.79 -18.58 5.48
N SER A 813 -0.56 -19.02 5.74
CA SER A 813 -0.21 -20.39 6.10
C SER A 813 -0.02 -20.57 7.61
N GLY A 814 -0.23 -19.52 8.41
CA GLY A 814 -0.10 -19.55 9.86
C GLY A 814 1.34 -19.38 10.37
N ASN A 815 2.29 -19.03 9.49
CA ASN A 815 3.68 -18.76 9.89
C ASN A 815 3.84 -17.29 10.31
N ILE A 816 4.86 -17.00 11.14
CA ILE A 816 5.21 -15.61 11.46
C ILE A 816 5.58 -14.86 10.17
N ALA A 817 4.86 -13.77 9.89
CA ALA A 817 5.15 -12.88 8.78
C ALA A 817 6.45 -12.10 9.06
N PRO A 818 7.40 -12.04 8.11
CA PRO A 818 8.62 -11.25 8.27
C PRO A 818 8.32 -9.75 8.34
N ILE A 819 9.30 -8.96 8.80
CA ILE A 819 9.16 -7.50 8.84
C ILE A 819 8.89 -6.96 7.42
N GLY A 820 7.90 -6.06 7.31
CA GLY A 820 7.41 -5.47 6.06
C GLY A 820 6.32 -6.26 5.36
N VAL A 821 6.21 -7.57 5.60
CA VAL A 821 5.22 -8.43 4.93
C VAL A 821 3.86 -8.30 5.60
N VAL A 822 2.81 -8.18 4.78
CA VAL A 822 1.42 -8.10 5.26
C VAL A 822 0.94 -9.48 5.68
N GLY A 823 0.39 -9.56 6.89
CA GLY A 823 -0.27 -10.76 7.41
C GLY A 823 -1.50 -10.41 8.24
N GLU A 824 -2.15 -11.44 8.78
CA GLU A 824 -3.28 -11.29 9.68
C GLU A 824 -2.80 -11.07 11.12
N LEU A 825 -3.43 -10.14 11.84
CA LEU A 825 -3.14 -9.88 13.24
C LEU A 825 -3.81 -10.93 14.17
N TYR A 826 -3.01 -11.49 15.06
CA TYR A 826 -3.44 -12.38 16.14
C TYR A 826 -3.07 -11.78 17.49
N ILE A 827 -4.01 -11.81 18.43
CA ILE A 827 -3.86 -11.15 19.73
C ILE A 827 -3.93 -12.19 20.85
N GLY A 828 -2.91 -12.23 21.70
CA GLY A 828 -2.84 -13.05 22.91
C GLY A 828 -2.73 -12.21 24.19
N GLY A 829 -2.76 -12.88 25.34
CA GLY A 829 -2.50 -12.25 26.64
C GLY A 829 -3.75 -11.88 27.43
N ALA A 830 -3.61 -10.96 28.39
CA ALA A 830 -4.62 -10.69 29.42
C ALA A 830 -5.90 -10.02 28.89
N GLY A 831 -5.82 -9.33 27.75
CA GLY A 831 -6.97 -8.68 27.11
C GLY A 831 -7.94 -9.63 26.40
N VAL A 832 -7.51 -10.86 26.08
CA VAL A 832 -8.33 -11.82 25.31
C VAL A 832 -9.58 -12.21 26.10
N ALA A 833 -10.75 -11.95 25.52
CA ALA A 833 -12.05 -12.24 26.12
C ALA A 833 -12.28 -13.74 26.34
N ARG A 834 -13.28 -14.06 27.16
CA ARG A 834 -13.66 -15.45 27.42
C ARG A 834 -14.15 -16.13 26.14
N GLY A 835 -14.94 -15.42 25.34
CA GLY A 835 -15.53 -15.88 24.09
C GLY A 835 -16.89 -15.25 23.86
N TYR A 836 -17.68 -15.88 22.99
CA TYR A 836 -19.03 -15.45 22.67
C TYR A 836 -20.08 -16.21 23.49
N VAL A 837 -21.00 -15.48 24.14
CA VAL A 837 -22.06 -16.05 25.00
C VAL A 837 -22.91 -17.05 24.21
N GLY A 838 -23.03 -18.29 24.72
CA GLY A 838 -23.83 -19.34 24.09
C GLY A 838 -23.36 -19.82 22.70
N ARG A 839 -22.17 -19.41 22.22
CA ARG A 839 -21.70 -19.66 20.84
C ARG A 839 -20.34 -20.39 20.83
N GLY A 840 -20.34 -21.64 21.29
CA GLY A 840 -19.11 -22.46 21.38
C GLY A 840 -18.38 -22.65 20.04
N GLY A 841 -19.12 -22.89 18.95
CA GLY A 841 -18.53 -23.05 17.60
C GLY A 841 -17.82 -21.79 17.10
N ALA A 842 -18.49 -20.64 17.15
CA ALA A 842 -17.90 -19.36 16.76
C ALA A 842 -16.73 -18.94 17.67
N THR A 843 -16.79 -19.33 18.95
CA THR A 843 -15.67 -19.10 19.88
C THR A 843 -14.46 -19.94 19.48
N ALA A 844 -14.63 -21.22 19.18
CA ALA A 844 -13.52 -22.08 18.77
C ALA A 844 -12.89 -21.67 17.43
N ASP A 845 -13.68 -21.09 16.52
CA ASP A 845 -13.21 -20.57 15.22
C ASP A 845 -12.31 -19.33 15.38
N ARG A 846 -12.68 -18.39 16.27
CA ARG A 846 -11.95 -17.12 16.43
C ARG A 846 -10.94 -17.09 17.58
N PHE A 847 -11.11 -17.92 18.61
CA PHE A 847 -10.22 -18.01 19.77
C PHE A 847 -9.41 -19.31 19.70
N VAL A 848 -8.32 -19.28 18.94
CA VAL A 848 -7.48 -20.45 18.61
C VAL A 848 -6.39 -20.68 19.68
N PRO A 849 -5.79 -21.89 19.76
CA PRO A 849 -4.64 -22.11 20.63
C PRO A 849 -3.47 -21.18 20.33
N ASP A 850 -2.75 -20.74 21.36
CA ASP A 850 -1.56 -19.92 21.23
C ASP A 850 -0.29 -20.79 21.27
N PRO A 851 0.39 -21.01 20.12
CA PRO A 851 1.59 -21.84 20.07
C PRO A 851 2.84 -21.13 20.62
N PHE A 852 2.76 -19.81 20.87
CA PHE A 852 3.88 -18.97 21.30
C PHE A 852 3.78 -18.58 22.78
N GLY A 853 2.61 -18.80 23.39
CA GLY A 853 2.30 -18.44 24.76
C GLY A 853 2.48 -19.55 25.79
N PRO A 854 2.16 -19.25 27.06
CA PRO A 854 2.11 -20.25 28.11
C PRO A 854 1.10 -21.36 27.78
N PRO A 855 1.31 -22.60 28.27
CA PRO A 855 0.37 -23.69 28.04
C PRO A 855 -1.07 -23.31 28.42
N GLY A 856 -2.00 -23.47 27.48
CA GLY A 856 -3.42 -23.15 27.66
C GLY A 856 -3.83 -21.71 27.33
N SER A 857 -2.90 -20.85 26.90
CA SER A 857 -3.27 -19.54 26.34
C SER A 857 -3.93 -19.68 24.95
N ARG A 858 -4.65 -18.61 24.56
CA ARG A 858 -5.39 -18.53 23.29
C ARG A 858 -5.02 -17.24 22.57
N LEU A 859 -5.08 -17.29 21.25
CA LEU A 859 -5.03 -16.12 20.36
C LEU A 859 -6.43 -15.82 19.84
N TYR A 860 -6.79 -14.55 19.78
CA TYR A 860 -7.92 -14.08 19.02
C TYR A 860 -7.48 -13.71 17.60
N ARG A 861 -8.17 -14.26 16.60
CA ARG A 861 -7.96 -14.03 15.17
C ARG A 861 -8.80 -12.84 14.69
N THR A 862 -8.16 -11.70 14.38
CA THR A 862 -8.87 -10.43 14.18
C THR A 862 -9.52 -10.26 12.81
N GLY A 863 -8.98 -10.91 11.77
CA GLY A 863 -9.29 -10.61 10.37
C GLY A 863 -8.68 -9.30 9.84
N ASP A 864 -7.86 -8.60 10.64
CA ASP A 864 -7.19 -7.36 10.23
C ASP A 864 -5.85 -7.66 9.56
N ALA A 865 -5.63 -7.06 8.38
CA ALA A 865 -4.36 -7.08 7.67
C ALA A 865 -3.43 -6.01 8.24
N VAL A 866 -2.27 -6.44 8.73
CA VAL A 866 -1.26 -5.56 9.32
C VAL A 866 0.14 -5.97 8.87
N ARG A 867 1.13 -5.12 9.13
CA ARG A 867 2.54 -5.47 9.02
C ARG A 867 3.37 -4.83 10.11
N TRP A 868 4.44 -5.51 10.51
CA TRP A 868 5.47 -4.90 11.33
C TRP A 868 6.38 -4.04 10.47
N THR A 869 6.64 -2.80 10.90
CA THR A 869 7.70 -1.97 10.34
C THR A 869 9.06 -2.32 10.94
N ARG A 870 10.13 -1.85 10.30
CA ARG A 870 11.48 -1.93 10.87
C ARG A 870 11.69 -1.03 12.08
N SER A 871 10.90 0.05 12.23
CA SER A 871 10.94 0.89 13.44
C SER A 871 10.30 0.24 14.66
N GLY A 872 9.70 -0.94 14.51
CA GLY A 872 9.14 -1.68 15.65
C GLY A 872 7.68 -1.36 15.94
N VAL A 873 6.94 -0.79 14.98
CA VAL A 873 5.50 -0.48 15.13
C VAL A 873 4.65 -1.29 14.15
N LEU A 874 3.39 -1.54 14.51
CA LEU A 874 2.40 -2.18 13.65
C LEU A 874 1.67 -1.12 12.81
N GLU A 875 1.64 -1.34 11.50
CA GLU A 875 0.83 -0.59 10.56
C GLU A 875 -0.44 -1.38 10.23
N PHE A 876 -1.59 -0.69 10.27
CA PHE A 876 -2.85 -1.24 9.79
C PHE A 876 -2.94 -1.04 8.27
N VAL A 877 -3.18 -2.11 7.53
CA VAL A 877 -3.27 -2.11 6.05
C VAL A 877 -4.73 -2.16 5.60
N GLY A 878 -5.56 -2.94 6.28
CA GLY A 878 -6.97 -3.12 5.91
C GLY A 878 -7.60 -4.33 6.59
N ARG A 879 -8.68 -4.85 6.02
CA ARG A 879 -9.33 -6.09 6.45
C ARG A 879 -9.18 -7.19 5.41
N LEU A 880 -9.15 -8.43 5.88
CA LEU A 880 -9.10 -9.64 5.06
C LEU A 880 -10.48 -10.24 4.81
N ASP A 881 -11.51 -9.76 5.51
CA ASP A 881 -12.91 -10.13 5.36
C ASP A 881 -13.76 -8.90 4.98
N ASP A 882 -15.04 -9.13 4.69
CA ASP A 882 -15.98 -8.10 4.21
C ASP A 882 -16.47 -7.13 5.29
N GLN A 883 -15.97 -7.26 6.52
CA GLN A 883 -16.33 -6.39 7.62
C GLN A 883 -15.82 -4.97 7.37
N VAL A 884 -16.67 -3.99 7.70
CA VAL A 884 -16.37 -2.58 7.48
C VAL A 884 -16.53 -1.77 8.77
N LYS A 885 -15.82 -0.66 8.84
CA LYS A 885 -15.96 0.34 9.91
C LYS A 885 -16.53 1.61 9.30
N VAL A 886 -17.73 1.98 9.71
CA VAL A 886 -18.41 3.19 9.23
C VAL A 886 -18.60 4.12 10.43
N ARG A 887 -17.87 5.24 10.47
CA ARG A 887 -17.95 6.23 11.57
C ARG A 887 -17.67 5.61 12.95
N GLY A 888 -16.75 4.65 12.99
CA GLY A 888 -16.35 3.86 14.16
C GLY A 888 -17.27 2.67 14.49
N PHE A 889 -18.38 2.51 13.77
CA PHE A 889 -19.28 1.39 13.96
C PHE A 889 -18.79 0.18 13.17
N ARG A 890 -18.63 -0.96 13.85
CA ARG A 890 -18.30 -2.25 13.25
C ARG A 890 -19.55 -2.83 12.59
N ILE A 891 -19.54 -2.97 11.28
CA ILE A 891 -20.69 -3.44 10.49
C ILE A 891 -20.27 -4.64 9.66
N GLU A 892 -21.13 -5.65 9.67
CA GLU A 892 -21.03 -6.84 8.83
C GLU A 892 -22.08 -6.69 7.73
N PRO A 893 -21.70 -6.39 6.47
CA PRO A 893 -22.67 -6.21 5.39
C PRO A 893 -23.62 -7.41 5.24
N GLY A 894 -23.12 -8.63 5.45
CA GLY A 894 -23.91 -9.85 5.47
C GLY A 894 -25.05 -9.88 6.51
N GLU A 895 -24.96 -9.14 7.61
CA GLU A 895 -26.09 -8.98 8.55
C GLU A 895 -27.24 -8.20 7.93
N ILE A 896 -26.93 -7.18 7.15
CA ILE A 896 -27.91 -6.35 6.46
C ILE A 896 -28.47 -7.13 5.27
N GLU A 897 -27.64 -7.84 4.52
CA GLU A 897 -28.07 -8.73 3.42
C GLU A 897 -29.05 -9.81 3.93
N SER A 898 -28.73 -10.45 5.06
CA SER A 898 -29.63 -11.45 5.68
C SER A 898 -30.94 -10.84 6.18
N ALA A 899 -30.92 -9.60 6.67
CA ALA A 899 -32.14 -8.89 7.07
C ALA A 899 -32.99 -8.51 5.84
N LEU A 900 -32.36 -8.02 4.78
CA LEU A 900 -33.04 -7.63 3.54
C LEU A 900 -33.68 -8.82 2.83
N THR A 901 -32.97 -9.95 2.73
CA THR A 901 -33.49 -11.21 2.18
C THR A 901 -34.58 -11.86 3.04
N GLY A 902 -34.77 -11.38 4.29
CA GLY A 902 -35.90 -11.77 5.13
C GLY A 902 -37.25 -11.22 4.67
N TYR A 903 -37.27 -10.22 3.78
CA TYR A 903 -38.51 -9.65 3.24
C TYR A 903 -39.03 -10.44 2.01
N PRO A 904 -40.33 -10.80 1.94
CA PRO A 904 -40.88 -11.61 0.84
C PRO A 904 -40.71 -11.05 -0.57
N ILE A 905 -40.51 -9.74 -0.69
CA ILE A 905 -40.33 -9.04 -1.98
C ILE A 905 -38.87 -8.99 -2.45
N VAL A 906 -37.91 -9.45 -1.64
CA VAL A 906 -36.46 -9.44 -1.93
C VAL A 906 -36.01 -10.88 -2.18
N ASN A 907 -35.57 -11.17 -3.39
CA ASN A 907 -34.99 -12.47 -3.75
C ASN A 907 -33.52 -12.60 -3.34
N ASP A 908 -32.77 -11.51 -3.50
CA ASP A 908 -31.34 -11.47 -3.16
C ASP A 908 -30.94 -10.06 -2.74
N ALA A 909 -29.88 -9.94 -1.95
CA ALA A 909 -29.36 -8.65 -1.52
C ALA A 909 -27.83 -8.68 -1.35
N ALA A 910 -27.16 -7.63 -1.81
CA ALA A 910 -25.74 -7.39 -1.58
C ALA A 910 -25.54 -5.99 -0.96
N VAL A 911 -24.72 -5.86 0.07
CA VAL A 911 -24.48 -4.61 0.78
C VAL A 911 -23.00 -4.26 0.72
N LEU A 912 -22.68 -3.04 0.31
CA LEU A 912 -21.31 -2.57 0.15
C LEU A 912 -21.09 -1.27 0.91
N ALA A 913 -19.93 -1.12 1.53
CA ALA A 913 -19.45 0.18 1.97
C ALA A 913 -18.87 0.93 0.77
N ARG A 914 -19.48 2.06 0.42
CA ARG A 914 -19.02 2.96 -0.64
C ARG A 914 -18.49 4.25 -0.05
N GLU A 915 -17.40 4.74 -0.65
CA GLU A 915 -16.75 6.00 -0.32
C GLU A 915 -16.68 6.86 -1.58
N ASP A 916 -17.79 7.51 -1.92
CA ASP A 916 -17.86 8.38 -3.11
C ASP A 916 -17.13 9.72 -2.87
N THR A 917 -16.89 10.08 -1.61
CA THR A 917 -16.10 11.23 -1.17
C THR A 917 -15.11 10.77 -0.09
N PRO A 918 -13.80 11.09 -0.20
CA PRO A 918 -12.80 10.66 0.78
C PRO A 918 -13.19 11.04 2.23
N GLY A 919 -13.24 10.05 3.12
CA GLY A 919 -13.63 10.15 4.52
C GLY A 919 -15.13 10.02 4.82
N ASP A 920 -16.02 9.89 3.82
CA ASP A 920 -17.46 9.69 4.03
C ASP A 920 -17.92 8.33 3.49
N ILE A 921 -17.69 7.30 4.29
CA ILE A 921 -18.13 5.93 4.00
C ILE A 921 -19.64 5.80 4.29
N ARG A 922 -20.37 5.19 3.35
CA ARG A 922 -21.81 4.91 3.45
C ARG A 922 -22.11 3.47 3.06
N LEU A 923 -23.16 2.89 3.63
CA LEU A 923 -23.65 1.58 3.21
C LEU A 923 -24.64 1.74 2.07
N VAL A 924 -24.48 0.93 1.03
CA VAL A 924 -25.39 0.87 -0.12
C VAL A 924 -25.84 -0.57 -0.28
N ALA A 925 -27.16 -0.78 -0.27
CA ALA A 925 -27.77 -2.09 -0.50
C ALA A 925 -28.30 -2.19 -1.94
N TYR A 926 -27.92 -3.26 -2.61
CA TYR A 926 -28.42 -3.67 -3.92
C TYR A 926 -29.38 -4.84 -3.69
N VAL A 927 -30.63 -4.73 -4.12
CA VAL A 927 -31.64 -5.77 -3.95
C VAL A 927 -32.16 -6.27 -5.28
N VAL A 928 -32.34 -7.58 -5.41
CA VAL A 928 -33.05 -8.22 -6.53
C VAL A 928 -34.48 -8.49 -6.08
N PRO A 929 -35.51 -7.93 -6.74
CA PRO A 929 -36.89 -8.19 -6.36
C PRO A 929 -37.28 -9.65 -6.64
N ALA A 930 -38.10 -10.24 -5.77
CA ALA A 930 -38.72 -11.53 -6.03
C ALA A 930 -39.67 -11.42 -7.23
N GLU A 931 -39.55 -12.34 -8.21
CA GLU A 931 -40.47 -12.41 -9.34
C GLU A 931 -41.88 -12.63 -8.80
N SER A 932 -42.67 -11.57 -8.83
CA SER A 932 -44.11 -11.66 -8.56
C SER A 932 -44.72 -12.39 -9.75
N GLY A 933 -45.25 -13.59 -9.52
CA GLY A 933 -46.12 -14.25 -10.48
C GLY A 933 -47.18 -13.26 -10.94
N ALA A 934 -47.18 -12.95 -12.23
CA ALA A 934 -48.20 -12.13 -12.86
C ALA A 934 -49.56 -12.83 -12.68
N ASN A 935 -50.34 -12.36 -11.72
CA ASN A 935 -51.81 -12.26 -11.70
C ASN A 935 -52.29 -12.09 -10.25
N ASP A 936 -52.48 -10.84 -9.82
CA ASP A 936 -53.77 -10.48 -9.23
C ASP A 936 -53.99 -8.97 -9.37
N GLU A 937 -55.00 -8.62 -10.17
CA GLU A 937 -55.57 -7.30 -10.25
C GLU A 937 -56.33 -7.01 -8.95
N THR A 938 -55.82 -6.11 -8.11
CA THR A 938 -56.69 -5.31 -7.23
C THR A 938 -56.06 -3.94 -6.95
N PRO A 939 -56.75 -2.83 -7.25
CA PRO A 939 -56.29 -1.49 -6.94
C PRO A 939 -56.66 -1.09 -5.49
N HIS A 940 -55.71 -0.39 -4.85
CA HIS A 940 -55.75 0.21 -3.51
C HIS A 940 -55.37 -0.67 -2.32
N HIS A 941 -54.11 -0.52 -1.88
CA HIS A 941 -53.75 -0.06 -0.53
C HIS A 941 -52.22 0.25 -0.49
N THR A 942 -51.83 1.38 -1.07
CA THR A 942 -50.45 1.94 -0.96
C THR A 942 -50.36 3.09 0.05
N GLU A 943 -51.20 3.05 1.08
CA GLU A 943 -51.03 3.85 2.28
C GLU A 943 -51.36 2.91 3.45
N THR A 944 -50.56 2.98 4.53
CA THR A 944 -50.75 2.36 5.87
C THR A 944 -50.01 1.08 6.31
N LEU A 945 -49.04 0.49 5.59
CA LEU A 945 -48.22 -0.60 6.18
C LEU A 945 -46.71 -0.58 5.86
N ALA A 946 -46.17 0.59 5.48
CA ALA A 946 -44.74 0.82 5.30
C ALA A 946 -44.19 2.00 6.13
N GLY A 947 -45.01 2.53 7.06
CA GLY A 947 -44.68 3.72 7.86
C GLY A 947 -43.79 3.45 9.07
N ASP A 948 -43.86 2.27 9.68
CA ASP A 948 -43.29 2.08 11.02
C ASP A 948 -41.96 1.32 11.06
N GLN A 949 -41.43 0.84 9.94
CA GLN A 949 -40.14 0.11 9.91
C GLN A 949 -39.17 0.54 8.79
N VAL A 950 -39.60 1.38 7.85
CA VAL A 950 -38.70 2.07 6.90
C VAL A 950 -38.31 3.47 7.42
N ALA A 951 -38.93 3.93 8.50
CA ALA A 951 -38.56 5.16 9.21
C ALA A 951 -37.22 5.05 9.95
N ASP A 952 -36.76 3.83 10.27
CA ASP A 952 -35.53 3.58 11.04
C ASP A 952 -34.23 3.95 10.29
N TRP A 953 -34.30 4.27 8.99
CA TRP A 953 -33.13 4.71 8.22
C TRP A 953 -33.40 5.90 7.29
N ARG A 954 -34.52 6.62 7.49
CA ARG A 954 -34.97 7.68 6.57
C ARG A 954 -35.10 9.06 7.23
N MET A 955 -34.20 9.38 8.17
CA MET A 955 -33.90 10.77 8.54
C MET A 955 -32.49 11.15 8.09
N ILE A 956 -32.34 11.32 6.77
CA ILE A 956 -31.72 12.48 6.11
C ILE A 956 -32.11 12.35 4.63
N PHE A 957 -32.91 13.33 4.16
CA PHE A 957 -33.22 13.69 2.77
C PHE A 957 -34.42 13.05 2.03
N ASP A 958 -35.34 13.94 1.62
CA ASP A 958 -36.10 13.96 0.35
C ASP A 958 -36.09 15.45 -0.10
N ASP A 959 -35.81 15.84 -1.34
CA ASP A 959 -36.73 15.94 -2.50
C ASP A 959 -35.89 16.58 -3.66
N VAL A 960 -36.08 16.43 -4.97
CA VAL A 960 -36.91 15.58 -5.83
C VAL A 960 -36.36 15.70 -7.27
N GLN A 961 -36.54 14.62 -8.03
CA GLN A 961 -36.21 14.42 -9.44
C GLN A 961 -37.35 14.84 -10.40
N GLY A 962 -37.01 15.04 -11.69
CA GLY A 962 -37.89 14.79 -12.84
C GLY A 962 -37.85 15.87 -13.93
N SER A 963 -37.94 15.62 -15.24
CA SER A 963 -37.85 14.41 -16.10
C SER A 963 -38.11 14.82 -17.58
N GLU A 964 -37.43 14.16 -18.53
CA GLU A 964 -37.76 13.88 -19.97
C GLU A 964 -37.66 14.94 -21.11
N ARG A 965 -37.03 14.56 -22.27
CA ARG A 965 -37.61 14.86 -23.61
C ARG A 965 -36.80 15.41 -24.83
N ALA A 966 -36.50 14.62 -25.87
CA ALA A 966 -36.12 14.91 -27.29
C ALA A 966 -34.69 15.41 -27.73
N ALA A 967 -33.76 14.54 -28.18
CA ALA A 967 -32.52 14.89 -28.90
C ALA A 967 -32.69 15.41 -30.36
N ALA A 968 -32.05 16.54 -30.76
CA ALA A 968 -31.71 16.87 -32.16
C ALA A 968 -30.79 18.12 -32.27
N ASP A 969 -29.46 18.01 -32.14
CA ASP A 969 -28.58 19.08 -32.64
C ASP A 969 -27.16 18.61 -32.98
N GLY A 970 -26.69 18.96 -34.18
CA GLY A 970 -25.47 18.48 -34.83
C GLY A 970 -24.14 19.00 -34.25
N GLY A 971 -24.16 19.50 -33.01
CA GLY A 971 -22.99 19.91 -32.23
C GLY A 971 -23.02 19.44 -30.78
N PHE A 972 -23.97 18.56 -30.42
CA PHE A 972 -24.18 18.06 -29.07
C PHE A 972 -23.82 16.57 -29.02
N ASN A 973 -22.54 16.26 -28.78
CA ASN A 973 -22.06 14.89 -28.63
C ASN A 973 -21.79 14.56 -27.15
N VAL A 974 -22.59 13.64 -26.61
CA VAL A 974 -22.48 13.11 -25.24
C VAL A 974 -21.98 11.67 -25.22
N SER A 975 -21.50 11.13 -26.35
CA SER A 975 -20.92 9.79 -26.40
C SER A 975 -19.74 9.68 -25.44
N GLY A 976 -19.81 8.74 -24.50
CA GLY A 976 -18.78 8.54 -23.46
C GLY A 976 -19.05 9.26 -22.13
N TRP A 977 -20.13 10.02 -22.02
CA TRP A 977 -20.57 10.62 -20.75
C TRP A 977 -21.60 9.70 -20.08
N ASN A 978 -21.15 8.98 -19.06
CA ASN A 978 -22.02 8.16 -18.24
C ASN A 978 -22.45 8.92 -16.99
N SER A 979 -23.68 8.67 -16.54
CA SER A 979 -24.18 9.23 -15.30
C SER A 979 -23.31 8.73 -14.16
N SER A 980 -22.75 9.63 -13.37
CA SER A 980 -22.02 9.27 -12.15
C SER A 980 -22.91 8.62 -11.08
N TYR A 981 -24.23 8.64 -11.27
CA TYR A 981 -25.22 8.02 -10.38
C TYR A 981 -25.64 6.61 -10.82
N THR A 982 -25.71 6.36 -12.13
CA THR A 982 -26.24 5.08 -12.67
C THR A 982 -25.25 4.29 -13.52
N GLY A 983 -24.10 4.88 -13.91
CA GLY A 983 -23.08 4.22 -14.75
C GLY A 983 -23.46 4.06 -16.23
N GLU A 984 -24.73 4.27 -16.57
CA GLU A 984 -25.27 4.24 -17.93
C GLU A 984 -25.01 5.55 -18.71
N PRO A 985 -25.01 5.54 -20.06
CA PRO A 985 -24.92 6.75 -20.86
C PRO A 985 -25.99 7.78 -20.47
N LEU A 986 -25.59 9.02 -20.20
CA LEU A 986 -26.53 10.11 -19.90
C LEU A 986 -27.49 10.34 -21.07
N ALA A 987 -28.78 10.50 -20.77
CA ALA A 987 -29.76 10.85 -21.79
C ALA A 987 -29.40 12.22 -22.39
N ALA A 988 -29.29 12.28 -23.72
CA ALA A 988 -28.86 13.49 -24.43
C ALA A 988 -29.77 14.72 -24.22
N GLU A 989 -30.96 14.51 -23.65
CA GLU A 989 -31.96 15.53 -23.34
C GLU A 989 -31.70 16.19 -21.99
N GLU A 990 -31.45 15.39 -20.96
CA GLU A 990 -31.11 15.86 -19.61
C GLU A 990 -29.80 16.65 -19.63
N MET A 991 -28.81 16.14 -20.37
CA MET A 991 -27.55 16.86 -20.56
C MET A 991 -27.77 18.18 -21.31
N ARG A 992 -28.74 18.26 -22.22
CA ARG A 992 -29.03 19.49 -22.97
C ARG A 992 -29.72 20.52 -22.09
N GLU A 993 -30.68 20.10 -21.28
CA GLU A 993 -31.33 20.97 -20.29
C GLU A 993 -30.32 21.53 -19.29
N TRP A 994 -29.40 20.70 -18.79
CA TRP A 994 -28.33 21.16 -17.90
C TRP A 994 -27.39 22.17 -18.60
N VAL A 995 -27.01 21.88 -19.84
CA VAL A 995 -26.14 22.79 -20.63
C VAL A 995 -26.84 24.12 -20.85
N ASP A 996 -28.11 24.11 -21.24
CA ASP A 996 -28.89 25.33 -21.50
C ASP A 996 -29.11 26.14 -20.22
N ALA A 997 -29.49 25.48 -19.12
CA ALA A 997 -29.64 26.14 -17.82
C ALA A 997 -28.31 26.75 -17.33
N SER A 998 -27.19 26.07 -17.56
CA SER A 998 -25.87 26.56 -17.19
C SER A 998 -25.44 27.75 -18.06
N VAL A 999 -25.67 27.67 -19.37
CA VAL A 999 -25.40 28.76 -20.32
C VAL A 999 -26.21 30.00 -19.94
N ASP A 1000 -27.52 29.85 -19.76
CA ASP A 1000 -28.42 30.95 -19.42
C ASP A 1000 -28.04 31.60 -18.08
N ARG A 1001 -27.68 30.79 -17.08
CA ARG A 1001 -27.26 31.30 -15.77
C ARG A 1001 -25.96 32.09 -15.87
N VAL A 1002 -24.98 31.62 -16.64
CA VAL A 1002 -23.70 32.33 -16.85
C VAL A 1002 -23.93 33.64 -17.62
N LEU A 1003 -24.79 33.64 -18.63
CA LEU A 1003 -25.15 34.85 -19.39
C LEU A 1003 -25.94 35.85 -18.54
N ALA A 1004 -26.87 35.38 -17.70
CA ALA A 1004 -27.65 36.22 -16.78
C ALA A 1004 -26.77 36.89 -15.71
N LEU A 1005 -25.67 36.26 -15.30
CA LEU A 1005 -24.67 36.84 -14.40
C LEU A 1005 -23.79 37.91 -15.07
N GLY A 1006 -23.95 38.17 -16.37
CA GLY A 1006 -23.22 39.22 -17.10
C GLY A 1006 -21.72 38.95 -17.24
N GLY A 1007 -21.30 37.69 -17.10
CA GLY A 1007 -19.90 37.29 -17.13
C GLY A 1007 -19.22 37.56 -18.48
N ARG A 1008 -18.51 38.69 -18.60
CA ARG A 1008 -17.78 39.05 -19.84
C ARG A 1008 -16.48 38.28 -20.04
N ARG A 1009 -15.94 37.65 -18.99
CA ARG A 1009 -14.74 36.81 -19.05
C ARG A 1009 -15.01 35.49 -18.32
N ILE A 1010 -14.89 34.37 -19.03
CA ILE A 1010 -15.32 33.05 -18.54
C ILE A 1010 -14.11 32.11 -18.46
N LEU A 1011 -13.96 31.42 -17.33
CA LEU A 1011 -13.01 30.31 -17.14
C LEU A 1011 -13.81 29.01 -16.99
N GLU A 1012 -13.57 28.05 -17.88
CA GLU A 1012 -14.15 26.70 -17.81
C GLU A 1012 -13.05 25.68 -17.49
N ILE A 1013 -13.29 24.83 -16.49
CA ILE A 1013 -12.39 23.78 -16.07
C ILE A 1013 -12.99 22.43 -16.46
N GLY A 1014 -12.35 21.74 -17.43
CA GLY A 1014 -12.83 20.46 -17.98
C GLY A 1014 -13.73 20.64 -19.20
N CYS A 1015 -13.24 21.28 -20.26
CA CYS A 1015 -14.05 21.64 -21.44
C CYS A 1015 -14.56 20.44 -22.25
N GLY A 1016 -13.89 19.28 -22.18
CA GLY A 1016 -14.33 18.04 -22.82
C GLY A 1016 -14.68 18.21 -24.30
N THR A 1017 -15.86 17.72 -24.70
CA THR A 1017 -16.41 17.82 -26.08
C THR A 1017 -16.92 19.22 -26.45
N GLY A 1018 -16.76 20.22 -25.57
CA GLY A 1018 -16.99 21.63 -25.90
C GLY A 1018 -18.44 22.10 -25.73
N LEU A 1019 -19.25 21.38 -24.96
CA LEU A 1019 -20.69 21.62 -24.81
C LEU A 1019 -21.04 23.04 -24.34
N LEU A 1020 -20.33 23.56 -23.33
CA LEU A 1020 -20.50 24.94 -22.86
C LEU A 1020 -19.65 25.92 -23.68
N ALA A 1021 -18.41 25.54 -24.00
CA ALA A 1021 -17.47 26.37 -24.75
C ALA A 1021 -18.05 26.86 -26.09
N LEU A 1022 -18.71 25.99 -26.86
CA LEU A 1022 -19.27 26.36 -28.18
C LEU A 1022 -20.45 27.34 -28.07
N ARG A 1023 -21.17 27.35 -26.94
CA ARG A 1023 -22.36 28.21 -26.72
C ARG A 1023 -22.02 29.52 -26.01
N LEU A 1024 -21.06 29.50 -25.08
CA LEU A 1024 -20.66 30.66 -24.28
C LEU A 1024 -19.56 31.51 -24.95
N ALA A 1025 -18.66 30.91 -25.73
CA ALA A 1025 -17.50 31.64 -26.26
C ALA A 1025 -17.87 32.78 -27.22
N SER A 1026 -18.99 32.69 -27.94
CA SER A 1026 -19.49 33.76 -28.82
C SER A 1026 -20.10 34.93 -28.06
N HIS A 1027 -20.46 34.74 -26.79
CA HIS A 1027 -21.11 35.74 -25.94
C HIS A 1027 -20.15 36.37 -24.90
N ALA A 1028 -18.94 35.82 -24.74
CA ALA A 1028 -17.90 36.32 -23.86
C ALA A 1028 -16.88 37.21 -24.59
N GLN A 1029 -16.30 38.21 -23.91
CA GLN A 1029 -15.15 38.98 -24.42
C GLN A 1029 -13.84 38.19 -24.34
N GLU A 1030 -13.73 37.31 -23.34
CA GLU A 1030 -12.59 36.41 -23.14
C GLU A 1030 -13.08 35.07 -22.61
N TYR A 1031 -12.67 33.97 -23.24
CA TYR A 1031 -13.01 32.61 -22.82
C TYR A 1031 -11.72 31.80 -22.65
N VAL A 1032 -11.52 31.25 -21.46
CA VAL A 1032 -10.37 30.41 -21.12
C VAL A 1032 -10.90 29.04 -20.75
N GLY A 1033 -10.48 28.01 -21.50
CA GLY A 1033 -10.80 26.63 -21.21
C GLY A 1033 -9.54 25.84 -20.88
N VAL A 1034 -9.66 24.87 -19.97
CA VAL A 1034 -8.63 23.82 -19.78
C VAL A 1034 -9.20 22.47 -20.21
N ASP A 1035 -8.38 21.68 -20.91
CA ASP A 1035 -8.68 20.32 -21.38
C ASP A 1035 -9.69 20.23 -22.55
N PHE A 1036 -9.25 20.57 -23.77
CA PHE A 1036 -10.07 20.55 -24.99
C PHE A 1036 -10.02 19.19 -25.71
N SER A 1037 -11.18 18.63 -26.09
CA SER A 1037 -11.22 17.55 -27.07
C SER A 1037 -10.83 18.03 -28.48
N ALA A 1038 -10.38 17.09 -29.32
CA ALA A 1038 -10.08 17.36 -30.72
C ALA A 1038 -11.31 17.86 -31.51
N GLU A 1039 -12.53 17.45 -31.14
CA GLU A 1039 -13.78 17.90 -31.77
C GLU A 1039 -14.11 19.35 -31.42
N THR A 1040 -13.91 19.76 -30.17
CA THR A 1040 -14.09 21.15 -29.72
C THR A 1040 -13.20 22.12 -30.51
N LEU A 1041 -11.95 21.70 -30.78
CA LEU A 1041 -11.00 22.50 -31.54
C LEU A 1041 -11.39 22.60 -33.03
N ARG A 1042 -12.06 21.59 -33.59
CA ARG A 1042 -12.51 21.55 -34.99
C ARG A 1042 -13.80 22.31 -35.25
N ALA A 1043 -14.75 22.30 -34.30
CA ALA A 1043 -16.09 22.88 -34.44
C ALA A 1043 -16.16 24.42 -34.23
N ARG A 1044 -15.03 25.10 -34.10
CA ARG A 1044 -14.96 26.51 -33.70
C ARG A 1044 -15.71 27.45 -34.68
N PRO A 1045 -16.66 28.27 -34.21
CA PRO A 1045 -17.30 29.28 -35.05
C PRO A 1045 -16.28 30.35 -35.47
N ARG A 1046 -16.23 30.69 -36.77
CA ARG A 1046 -15.38 31.75 -37.32
C ARG A 1046 -15.65 33.15 -36.74
N SER A 1047 -16.74 33.33 -35.98
CA SER A 1047 -17.19 34.59 -35.39
C SER A 1047 -16.76 34.81 -33.92
N ALA A 1048 -16.04 33.88 -33.28
CA ALA A 1048 -15.59 34.05 -31.89
C ALA A 1048 -14.44 35.08 -31.78
N PRO A 1049 -14.41 35.94 -30.74
CA PRO A 1049 -13.42 36.99 -30.60
C PRO A 1049 -11.99 36.43 -30.56
N THR A 1050 -11.06 37.18 -31.17
CA THR A 1050 -9.68 36.80 -31.53
C THR A 1050 -8.72 36.54 -30.34
N ARG A 1051 -9.23 36.42 -29.10
CA ARG A 1051 -8.46 36.10 -27.89
C ARG A 1051 -9.04 34.91 -27.12
N THR A 1052 -9.25 33.78 -27.78
CA THR A 1052 -9.24 32.49 -27.07
C THR A 1052 -7.77 32.13 -26.82
N ARG A 1053 -7.25 32.42 -25.63
CA ARG A 1053 -5.92 31.94 -25.23
C ARG A 1053 -6.05 30.47 -24.84
N ILE A 1054 -5.61 29.58 -25.73
CA ILE A 1054 -5.41 28.17 -25.39
C ILE A 1054 -4.14 28.10 -24.56
N CYS A 1055 -4.27 27.96 -23.24
CA CYS A 1055 -3.16 27.50 -22.42
C CYS A 1055 -3.11 25.98 -22.52
N LEU A 1056 -2.28 25.44 -23.41
CA LEU A 1056 -1.82 24.05 -23.29
C LEU A 1056 -0.84 23.99 -22.10
N SER A 1057 -1.38 23.91 -20.88
CA SER A 1057 -0.59 23.42 -19.76
C SER A 1057 -0.70 21.89 -19.77
N SER A 1058 0.40 21.23 -20.09
CA SER A 1058 0.59 19.81 -19.83
C SER A 1058 0.24 19.51 -18.36
N GLY A 1059 -0.77 18.67 -18.15
CA GLY A 1059 -1.01 17.95 -16.89
C GLY A 1059 -1.63 18.76 -15.75
N TRP A 1060 -2.96 18.82 -15.69
CA TRP A 1060 -3.67 18.88 -14.41
C TRP A 1060 -3.98 17.45 -13.98
N SER A 1061 -3.03 16.82 -13.28
CA SER A 1061 -3.28 15.66 -12.43
C SER A 1061 -3.61 16.16 -11.02
N LYS A 1062 -4.60 15.54 -10.38
CA LYS A 1062 -4.99 15.76 -8.98
C LYS A 1062 -3.84 15.33 -8.04
N ASN A 1063 -2.80 16.16 -7.92
CA ASN A 1063 -1.89 16.28 -6.77
C ASN A 1063 -0.62 17.04 -7.19
N SER A 1064 -0.53 18.33 -6.92
CA SER A 1064 0.75 18.96 -6.54
C SER A 1064 0.56 20.36 -5.97
N ARG A 1065 1.15 20.58 -4.79
CA ARG A 1065 1.35 21.90 -4.18
C ARG A 1065 2.75 22.40 -4.56
N ARG A 1066 2.79 23.64 -5.06
CA ARG A 1066 3.87 24.65 -5.04
C ARG A 1066 4.98 24.64 -6.12
N ASN A 1067 5.08 25.84 -6.71
CA ASN A 1067 6.21 26.50 -7.38
C ASN A 1067 6.59 26.09 -8.81
N ALA A 1068 5.75 26.51 -9.77
CA ALA A 1068 6.20 27.04 -11.04
C ALA A 1068 5.36 28.28 -11.40
N SER A 1069 6.00 29.34 -11.88
CA SER A 1069 5.40 30.62 -12.26
C SER A 1069 4.33 30.43 -13.35
N CYS A 1070 3.06 30.38 -12.93
CA CYS A 1070 1.89 30.18 -13.79
C CYS A 1070 1.34 31.54 -14.29
N PRO A 1071 0.93 31.70 -15.58
CA PRO A 1071 0.48 32.99 -16.13
C PRO A 1071 -0.90 33.48 -15.63
N VAL A 1072 -1.51 32.80 -14.65
CA VAL A 1072 -2.88 33.05 -14.15
C VAL A 1072 -2.91 34.11 -13.02
N THR A 1073 -1.76 34.56 -12.56
CA THR A 1073 -1.62 35.55 -11.47
C THR A 1073 -2.36 36.89 -11.65
N PRO A 1074 -2.72 37.40 -12.85
CA PRO A 1074 -3.45 38.67 -12.95
C PRO A 1074 -4.94 38.58 -12.55
N TRP A 1075 -5.56 37.40 -12.53
CA TRP A 1075 -7.01 37.26 -12.32
C TRP A 1075 -7.44 37.37 -10.85
N CYS A 1076 -6.60 36.98 -9.89
CA CYS A 1076 -6.97 36.96 -8.46
C CYS A 1076 -6.83 38.30 -7.72
N ARG A 1077 -6.50 39.41 -8.39
CA ARG A 1077 -6.26 40.72 -7.71
C ARG A 1077 -7.27 41.83 -7.98
N SER A 1078 -8.37 41.59 -8.67
CA SER A 1078 -9.36 42.64 -8.92
C SER A 1078 -10.81 42.15 -8.88
N SER A 1079 -11.28 41.65 -7.73
CA SER A 1079 -12.71 41.51 -7.38
C SER A 1079 -12.88 41.17 -5.90
N PHE A 1080 -12.30 42.01 -5.02
CA PHE A 1080 -12.76 42.14 -3.64
C PHE A 1080 -12.78 43.63 -3.32
N ASN A 1081 -13.89 44.26 -3.74
CA ASN A 1081 -14.54 45.40 -3.13
C ASN A 1081 -16.00 45.41 -3.58
#